data_AF-A0A852ZW81-F1
#
_entry.id   AF-A0A852ZW81-F1
#
_cell.length_a   1.000
_cell.length_b   1.000
_cell.length_c   1.000
_cell.angle_alpha   90.00
_cell.angle_beta   90.00
_cell.angle_gamma   90.00
#
_symmetry.space_group_name_H-M   'P 1'
#
loop_
_entity.id
_entity.type
_entity.pdbx_description
1 polymer ?
#
loop_
_entity_poly.entity_id
_entity_poly.type
_entity_poly.pdbx_seq_one_letter_code
_entity_poly.pdbx_strand_id
1 'polypeptide(L)'
;MPGATRAKTKRPTKAQLATALDRMLPAARMVEIDTVDLALSPEETWEVIRHGDLFAHSRMVRAISTLRRVPERLGSPARQPGVQVLAEDSPHEMVVGAVGKVWRARIALVEVSSAKAFMEFDRPGFVKAAWALRLVPLDDRATRVTLEVRADATDAATWRRFRRYLRLFGPGSRLLRRRMMAGLGRAHGPKGEEVRTDGVVPDELRTDELRAEETRAGELRADEARTAEGGTPGELTEVDRGGRGVTAVVGAAGTVAGGLVRRLTRPRHRAAKPRRAPDAARALPGDELMPDADGQLTQEVTVDARPTTIWPWLVQMGTGRAGFYSLDLLDNAGRRSARELHPEFQDLRVGDLIPATPDGGAGFDVLVLHPARVLVLGGLVDRLSNTQLPFAASRPERFWQATWAFVLEPLDDDTTRLTARMRMAFGARGRLHTRWISPLHHLAQNHQLRRLAARAEGRLPRDDWRDVTAGLGGATRMAAGVATPFLRGRRRTWGLAADDPAAGRDRTYPGDHLIPDPRWGFTHAIEINAPVERVWPWVQQVGADRAGFYSYQWLENLVGCRIRNAETLHPEWTAEEGGELLVHPGVMPLRLVTVSPGRSFVAYVDDESAREEGRPWARATWLLALEPLNARRTRFLSRFRADSSEDLVTRLTFGPSLLEPISVVMDQAMLRGVKERAERQPGPLVPRPRPGDD
;
A
#
# COMPACT_ATOMS: atom_id res chain seq x y z
N MET A 1 -63.10 -25.97 -17.63
CA MET A 1 -62.69 -24.87 -18.53
C MET A 1 -63.07 -23.55 -17.89
N PRO A 2 -62.20 -22.53 -17.85
CA PRO A 2 -60.74 -22.52 -18.00
C PRO A 2 -60.06 -21.83 -16.78
N GLY A 3 -58.83 -22.12 -16.35
CA GLY A 3 -57.62 -22.38 -17.14
C GLY A 3 -56.83 -21.07 -17.31
N ALA A 4 -56.40 -20.43 -16.22
CA ALA A 4 -55.54 -19.25 -16.28
C ALA A 4 -54.18 -19.66 -16.89
N THR A 5 -54.05 -19.37 -18.18
CA THR A 5 -52.89 -19.73 -18.98
C THR A 5 -51.75 -18.81 -18.56
N ARG A 6 -50.81 -19.34 -17.77
CA ARG A 6 -49.53 -18.67 -17.49
C ARG A 6 -48.87 -18.44 -18.84
N ALA A 7 -48.82 -17.19 -19.31
CA ALA A 7 -48.15 -16.83 -20.54
C ALA A 7 -46.70 -17.31 -20.44
N LYS A 8 -46.36 -18.35 -21.20
CA LYS A 8 -44.97 -18.81 -21.37
C LYS A 8 -44.23 -17.66 -22.05
N THR A 9 -43.47 -16.90 -21.28
CA THR A 9 -42.52 -15.91 -21.81
C THR A 9 -41.56 -16.67 -22.73
N LYS A 10 -41.77 -16.55 -24.05
CA LYS A 10 -40.85 -17.12 -25.05
C LYS A 10 -39.47 -16.56 -24.76
N ARG A 11 -38.47 -17.44 -24.58
CA ARG A 11 -37.06 -17.04 -24.59
C ARG A 11 -36.81 -16.25 -25.89
N PRO A 12 -36.28 -15.02 -25.82
CA PRO A 12 -35.97 -14.24 -27.02
C PRO A 12 -34.98 -15.01 -27.89
N THR A 13 -35.20 -15.01 -29.21
CA THR A 13 -34.32 -15.71 -30.16
C THR A 13 -32.98 -15.00 -30.31
N LYS A 14 -31.93 -15.75 -30.70
CA LYS A 14 -30.54 -15.27 -30.86
C LYS A 14 -30.41 -14.04 -31.78
N ALA A 15 -31.34 -13.85 -32.72
CA ALA A 15 -31.40 -12.68 -33.60
C ALA A 15 -32.02 -11.42 -32.94
N GLN A 16 -32.92 -11.60 -31.96
CA GLN A 16 -33.47 -10.50 -31.13
C GLN A 16 -32.47 -10.05 -30.04
N LEU A 17 -31.34 -10.75 -29.91
CA LEU A 17 -30.28 -10.51 -28.93
C LEU A 17 -29.05 -9.80 -29.52
N ALA A 18 -29.02 -9.45 -30.82
CA ALA A 18 -27.89 -8.73 -31.41
C ALA A 18 -27.83 -7.27 -30.90
N THR A 19 -27.13 -7.09 -29.79
CA THR A 19 -26.96 -5.79 -29.10
C THR A 19 -26.10 -4.83 -29.91
N ALA A 20 -26.19 -3.53 -29.61
CA ALA A 20 -25.22 -2.59 -30.13
C ALA A 20 -23.77 -2.99 -29.73
N LEU A 21 -23.59 -3.64 -28.57
CA LEU A 21 -22.30 -4.18 -28.13
C LEU A 21 -21.83 -5.40 -28.93
N ASP A 22 -22.75 -6.27 -29.38
CA ASP A 22 -22.45 -7.40 -30.27
C ASP A 22 -21.84 -6.95 -31.58
N ARG A 23 -22.37 -5.87 -32.16
CA ARG A 23 -21.82 -5.29 -33.39
C ARG A 23 -20.42 -4.74 -33.20
N MET A 24 -20.11 -4.24 -32.01
CA MET A 24 -18.83 -3.58 -31.71
C MET A 24 -17.70 -4.54 -31.31
N LEU A 25 -18.03 -5.63 -30.60
CA LEU A 25 -17.10 -6.69 -30.19
C LEU A 25 -17.78 -8.07 -30.30
N PRO A 26 -17.98 -8.61 -31.51
CA PRO A 26 -18.74 -9.85 -31.73
C PRO A 26 -18.03 -11.11 -31.24
N ALA A 27 -16.69 -11.14 -31.23
CA ALA A 27 -15.88 -12.32 -30.91
C ALA A 27 -14.96 -12.12 -29.70
N ALA A 28 -15.38 -11.29 -28.73
CA ALA A 28 -14.55 -10.96 -27.58
C ALA A 28 -14.18 -12.20 -26.75
N ARG A 29 -12.87 -12.37 -26.49
CA ARG A 29 -12.36 -13.47 -25.67
C ARG A 29 -12.72 -13.38 -24.18
N MET A 30 -13.17 -12.21 -23.70
CA MET A 30 -13.78 -12.05 -22.38
C MET A 30 -15.17 -11.46 -22.53
N VAL A 31 -16.16 -12.17 -22.00
CA VAL A 31 -17.55 -11.73 -21.88
C VAL A 31 -18.00 -11.99 -20.45
N GLU A 32 -18.59 -10.99 -19.81
CA GLU A 32 -19.13 -11.10 -18.46
C GLU A 32 -20.47 -10.39 -18.41
N ILE A 33 -21.50 -11.07 -17.91
CA ILE A 33 -22.88 -10.57 -17.86
C ILE A 33 -23.34 -10.63 -16.41
N ASP A 34 -23.86 -9.51 -15.91
CA ASP A 34 -24.49 -9.39 -14.60
C ASP A 34 -25.91 -8.83 -14.78
N THR A 35 -26.91 -9.38 -14.10
CA THR A 35 -28.33 -8.96 -14.22
C THR A 35 -28.95 -8.65 -12.87
N VAL A 36 -29.95 -7.77 -12.86
CA VAL A 36 -30.82 -7.52 -11.70
C VAL A 36 -32.20 -7.09 -12.16
N ASP A 37 -33.23 -7.53 -11.44
CA ASP A 37 -34.61 -7.15 -11.69
C ASP A 37 -35.04 -6.06 -10.70
N LEU A 38 -35.63 -5.00 -11.23
CA LEU A 38 -36.12 -3.85 -10.47
C LEU A 38 -37.64 -3.73 -10.66
N ALA A 39 -38.35 -3.37 -9.60
CA ALA A 39 -39.76 -3.02 -9.59
C ALA A 39 -39.95 -1.53 -9.93
N LEU A 40 -39.40 -1.11 -11.07
CA LEU A 40 -39.50 0.23 -11.66
C LEU A 40 -39.79 0.11 -13.16
N SER A 41 -40.48 1.11 -13.74
CA SER A 41 -40.63 1.18 -15.20
C SER A 41 -39.27 1.38 -15.89
N PRO A 42 -39.14 1.12 -17.20
CA PRO A 42 -37.89 1.36 -17.92
C PRO A 42 -37.40 2.81 -17.84
N GLU A 43 -38.32 3.78 -17.87
CA GLU A 43 -38.03 5.21 -17.78
C GLU A 43 -37.52 5.59 -16.39
N GLU A 44 -38.19 5.13 -15.34
CA GLU A 44 -37.75 5.35 -13.95
C GLU A 44 -36.40 4.66 -13.67
N THR A 45 -36.23 3.45 -14.21
CA THR A 45 -34.99 2.69 -14.11
C THR A 45 -33.84 3.41 -14.82
N TRP A 46 -34.09 3.95 -16.01
CA TRP A 46 -33.12 4.72 -16.77
C TRP A 46 -32.69 5.98 -16.04
N GLU A 47 -33.64 6.71 -15.45
CA GLU A 47 -33.37 7.88 -14.62
C GLU A 47 -32.53 7.54 -13.39
N VAL A 48 -32.86 6.44 -12.68
CA VAL A 48 -32.07 5.96 -11.54
C VAL A 48 -30.65 5.58 -11.93
N ILE A 49 -30.46 5.01 -13.13
CA ILE A 49 -29.13 4.57 -13.58
C ILE A 49 -28.32 5.72 -14.21
N ARG A 50 -28.97 6.67 -14.89
CA ARG A 50 -28.33 7.82 -15.54
C ARG A 50 -27.96 8.92 -14.53
N HIS A 51 -28.82 9.18 -13.55
CA HIS A 51 -28.62 10.20 -12.51
C HIS A 51 -28.07 9.64 -11.20
N GLY A 52 -28.20 8.33 -10.98
CA GLY A 52 -27.46 7.63 -9.94
C GLY A 52 -26.02 7.43 -10.40
N ASP A 53 -25.08 8.15 -9.80
CA ASP A 53 -23.66 8.08 -10.10
C ASP A 53 -23.05 6.72 -9.69
N LEU A 54 -23.37 5.68 -10.45
CA LEU A 54 -23.08 4.26 -10.20
C LEU A 54 -21.58 3.94 -10.24
N PHE A 55 -20.80 4.74 -10.97
CA PHE A 55 -19.37 4.51 -11.17
C PHE A 55 -18.46 5.41 -10.30
N ALA A 56 -18.87 6.62 -9.88
CA ALA A 56 -17.98 7.46 -9.10
C ALA A 56 -17.90 7.08 -7.60
N HIS A 57 -18.82 6.26 -7.08
CA HIS A 57 -18.97 6.04 -5.63
C HIS A 57 -18.40 4.73 -5.09
N SER A 58 -17.87 3.86 -5.94
CA SER A 58 -17.21 2.65 -5.46
C SER A 58 -15.78 2.91 -5.02
N ARG A 59 -15.52 2.69 -3.71
CA ARG A 59 -14.16 2.69 -3.13
C ARG A 59 -13.18 1.76 -3.81
N MET A 60 -13.67 0.69 -4.42
CA MET A 60 -12.81 -0.29 -5.09
C MET A 60 -12.40 0.20 -6.48
N VAL A 61 -13.26 0.94 -7.19
CA VAL A 61 -12.93 1.62 -8.46
C VAL A 61 -11.97 2.77 -8.21
N ARG A 62 -12.21 3.58 -7.17
CA ARG A 62 -11.24 4.61 -6.74
C ARG A 62 -9.93 3.96 -6.34
N ALA A 63 -9.91 2.94 -5.47
CA ALA A 63 -8.67 2.27 -5.09
C ALA A 63 -7.88 1.67 -6.29
N ILE A 64 -8.55 1.10 -7.29
CA ILE A 64 -7.91 0.52 -8.50
C ILE A 64 -7.45 1.61 -9.49
N SER A 65 -8.17 2.75 -9.59
CA SER A 65 -7.81 3.88 -10.45
C SER A 65 -6.76 4.81 -9.82
N THR A 66 -6.78 4.98 -8.50
CA THR A 66 -5.75 5.70 -7.71
C THR A 66 -4.43 4.94 -7.67
N LEU A 67 -4.45 3.60 -7.73
CA LEU A 67 -3.24 2.77 -7.89
C LEU A 67 -2.48 3.02 -9.22
N ARG A 68 -3.02 3.85 -10.14
CA ARG A 68 -2.59 3.97 -11.54
C ARG A 68 -2.29 5.40 -12.03
N ARG A 69 -2.17 6.40 -11.14
CA ARG A 69 -1.94 7.80 -11.56
C ARG A 69 -0.80 8.49 -10.80
N VAL A 70 0.21 8.94 -11.56
CA VAL A 70 1.16 10.05 -11.26
C VAL A 70 1.44 10.75 -12.62
N PRO A 71 1.76 12.06 -12.67
CA PRO A 71 0.86 13.17 -12.98
C PRO A 71 1.08 13.76 -14.40
N GLU A 72 0.11 14.45 -14.97
CA GLU A 72 0.39 15.50 -15.95
C GLU A 72 -0.69 16.58 -15.92
N ARG A 73 -0.21 17.82 -16.09
CA ARG A 73 -0.88 19.10 -15.81
C ARG A 73 -1.74 19.58 -17.00
N LEU A 74 -2.57 20.58 -16.67
CA LEU A 74 -3.28 21.58 -17.50
C LEU A 74 -4.65 21.18 -18.10
N GLY A 75 -5.69 21.89 -17.62
CA GLY A 75 -6.87 22.30 -18.39
C GLY A 75 -8.17 21.50 -18.21
N SER A 76 -9.12 22.07 -17.47
CA SER A 76 -10.60 21.84 -17.47
C SER A 76 -11.15 20.40 -17.30
N PRO A 77 -12.38 20.19 -16.79
CA PRO A 77 -12.99 18.86 -16.73
C PRO A 77 -13.51 18.46 -18.11
N ALA A 78 -12.61 18.08 -19.01
CA ALA A 78 -12.96 17.39 -20.25
C ALA A 78 -13.08 15.88 -19.99
N ARG A 79 -13.97 15.22 -20.75
CA ARG A 79 -14.02 13.77 -21.03
C ARG A 79 -12.71 13.06 -20.69
N GLN A 80 -12.74 11.94 -19.96
CA GLN A 80 -11.55 11.09 -19.84
C GLN A 80 -11.06 10.75 -21.26
N PRO A 81 -9.84 11.16 -21.66
CA PRO A 81 -9.37 10.88 -23.01
C PRO A 81 -9.33 9.37 -23.23
N GLY A 82 -10.11 8.89 -24.22
CA GLY A 82 -10.17 7.49 -24.64
C GLY A 82 -11.26 6.59 -24.03
N VAL A 83 -12.24 7.12 -23.27
CA VAL A 83 -13.50 6.41 -22.94
C VAL A 83 -14.67 7.15 -23.57
N GLN A 84 -15.44 6.50 -24.44
CA GLN A 84 -16.50 7.14 -25.22
C GLN A 84 -17.81 6.35 -25.16
N VAL A 85 -18.94 7.05 -25.11
CA VAL A 85 -20.26 6.47 -25.41
C VAL A 85 -20.28 6.16 -26.90
N LEU A 86 -20.34 4.88 -27.25
CA LEU A 86 -20.28 4.41 -28.64
C LEU A 86 -21.69 4.26 -29.25
N ALA A 87 -22.69 3.95 -28.43
CA ALA A 87 -24.09 3.93 -28.83
C ALA A 87 -24.97 4.28 -27.63
N GLU A 88 -26.05 5.00 -27.87
CA GLU A 88 -27.08 5.30 -26.88
C GLU A 88 -28.45 5.26 -27.57
N ASP A 89 -29.30 4.36 -27.08
CA ASP A 89 -30.70 4.21 -27.47
C ASP A 89 -31.53 4.33 -26.20
N SER A 90 -31.71 5.58 -25.73
CA SER A 90 -32.43 5.86 -24.47
C SER A 90 -33.92 5.49 -24.59
N PRO A 91 -34.55 4.84 -23.59
CA PRO A 91 -34.00 4.33 -22.32
C PRO A 91 -33.49 2.87 -22.36
N HIS A 92 -33.37 2.25 -23.53
CA HIS A 92 -33.24 0.80 -23.68
C HIS A 92 -31.78 0.30 -23.62
N GLU A 93 -30.82 1.04 -24.16
CA GLU A 93 -29.43 0.58 -24.25
C GLU A 93 -28.42 1.74 -24.25
N MET A 94 -27.31 1.58 -23.53
CA MET A 94 -26.14 2.44 -23.65
C MET A 94 -24.88 1.59 -23.70
N VAL A 95 -24.01 1.86 -24.68
CA VAL A 95 -22.73 1.19 -24.88
C VAL A 95 -21.59 2.19 -24.70
N VAL A 96 -20.63 1.84 -23.85
CA VAL A 96 -19.43 2.63 -23.59
C VAL A 96 -18.20 1.78 -23.90
N GLY A 97 -17.24 2.34 -24.63
CA GLY A 97 -16.03 1.64 -25.04
C GLY A 97 -14.76 2.43 -24.80
N ALA A 98 -13.66 1.69 -24.69
CA ALA A 98 -12.32 2.22 -24.50
C ALA A 98 -11.27 1.30 -25.15
N VAL A 99 -10.21 1.89 -25.68
CA VAL A 99 -9.08 1.17 -26.25
C VAL A 99 -7.81 1.58 -25.51
N GLY A 100 -7.00 0.64 -25.04
CA GLY A 100 -5.76 1.01 -24.37
C GLY A 100 -4.88 -0.11 -23.82
N LYS A 101 -3.75 0.30 -23.26
CA LYS A 101 -2.77 -0.58 -22.60
C LYS A 101 -3.01 -0.61 -21.10
N VAL A 102 -4.10 -1.26 -20.71
CA VAL A 102 -4.65 -1.23 -19.35
C VAL A 102 -3.82 -1.96 -18.28
N TRP A 103 -2.70 -2.59 -18.62
CA TRP A 103 -1.78 -3.25 -17.68
C TRP A 103 -0.50 -2.45 -17.40
N ARG A 104 -0.36 -1.24 -17.96
CA ARG A 104 0.75 -0.32 -17.65
C ARG A 104 0.42 0.55 -16.44
N ALA A 105 1.43 0.96 -15.69
CA ALA A 105 1.30 1.83 -14.51
C ALA A 105 0.66 3.19 -14.84
N ARG A 106 0.92 3.72 -16.05
CA ARG A 106 0.19 4.83 -16.68
C ARG A 106 -0.63 4.26 -17.84
N ILE A 107 -1.96 4.30 -17.73
CA ILE A 107 -2.85 3.73 -18.76
C ILE A 107 -2.74 4.59 -20.02
N ALA A 108 -2.19 4.03 -21.09
CA ALA A 108 -2.24 4.64 -22.41
C ALA A 108 -3.57 4.26 -23.05
N LEU A 109 -4.61 5.08 -22.83
CA LEU A 109 -5.85 5.02 -23.59
C LEU A 109 -5.64 5.72 -24.93
N VAL A 110 -6.20 5.15 -25.98
CA VAL A 110 -6.26 5.76 -27.30
C VAL A 110 -7.56 6.52 -27.39
N GLU A 111 -7.49 7.76 -27.83
CA GLU A 111 -8.69 8.51 -28.20
C GLU A 111 -9.31 7.89 -29.45
N VAL A 112 -10.54 7.42 -29.28
CA VAL A 112 -11.37 6.90 -30.36
C VAL A 112 -12.53 7.87 -30.47
N SER A 113 -12.82 8.34 -31.68
CA SER A 113 -13.76 9.44 -31.92
C SER A 113 -15.17 8.97 -32.28
N SER A 114 -15.37 7.69 -32.58
CA SER A 114 -16.68 7.10 -32.91
C SER A 114 -16.73 5.59 -32.70
N ALA A 115 -17.94 5.02 -32.70
CA ALA A 115 -18.15 3.56 -32.74
C ALA A 115 -17.45 2.90 -33.93
N LYS A 116 -17.45 3.53 -35.11
CA LYS A 116 -16.77 3.02 -36.30
C LYS A 116 -15.25 2.95 -36.08
N ALA A 117 -14.66 4.03 -35.56
CA ALA A 117 -13.24 4.07 -35.22
C ALA A 117 -12.87 3.05 -34.12
N PHE A 118 -13.80 2.75 -33.20
CA PHE A 118 -13.61 1.71 -32.19
C PHE A 118 -13.58 0.32 -32.84
N MET A 119 -14.50 0.03 -33.75
CA MET A 119 -14.58 -1.27 -34.45
C MET A 119 -13.36 -1.51 -35.32
N GLU A 120 -12.93 -0.51 -36.08
CA GLU A 120 -11.80 -0.59 -37.03
C GLU A 120 -10.42 -0.60 -36.35
N PHE A 121 -10.34 -0.33 -35.04
CA PHE A 121 -9.07 -0.32 -34.33
C PHE A 121 -8.41 -1.71 -34.27
N ASP A 122 -7.23 -1.86 -34.88
CA ASP A 122 -6.49 -3.12 -35.01
C ASP A 122 -5.01 -3.06 -34.60
N ARG A 123 -4.48 -1.88 -34.25
CA ARG A 123 -3.05 -1.69 -33.96
C ARG A 123 -2.56 -2.71 -32.91
N PRO A 124 -1.48 -3.47 -33.19
CA PRO A 124 -0.94 -4.45 -32.24
C PRO A 124 -0.55 -3.82 -30.90
N GLY A 125 -0.69 -4.58 -29.82
CA GLY A 125 -0.28 -4.15 -28.49
C GLY A 125 -1.38 -3.54 -27.62
N PHE A 126 -2.65 -3.56 -28.04
CA PHE A 126 -3.76 -2.86 -27.37
C PHE A 126 -4.91 -3.79 -26.98
N VAL A 127 -5.69 -3.38 -25.98
CA VAL A 127 -6.95 -4.02 -25.60
C VAL A 127 -8.11 -3.10 -25.90
N LYS A 128 -9.14 -3.65 -26.53
CA LYS A 128 -10.45 -3.05 -26.72
C LYS A 128 -11.37 -3.60 -25.63
N ALA A 129 -11.96 -2.73 -24.84
CA ALA A 129 -12.94 -3.10 -23.83
C ALA A 129 -14.19 -2.24 -24.02
N ALA A 130 -15.36 -2.85 -23.98
CA ALA A 130 -16.63 -2.16 -24.02
C ALA A 130 -17.61 -2.80 -23.05
N TRP A 131 -18.53 -2.01 -22.54
CA TRP A 131 -19.61 -2.50 -21.70
C TRP A 131 -20.93 -1.85 -22.11
N ALA A 132 -22.02 -2.58 -21.92
CA ALA A 132 -23.36 -2.15 -22.24
C ALA A 132 -24.26 -2.29 -21.02
N LEU A 133 -25.08 -1.28 -20.81
CA LEU A 133 -26.21 -1.33 -19.90
C LEU A 133 -27.48 -1.44 -20.75
N ARG A 134 -28.30 -2.44 -20.45
CA ARG A 134 -29.56 -2.69 -21.16
C ARG A 134 -30.72 -2.80 -20.21
N LEU A 135 -31.83 -2.17 -20.58
CA LEU A 135 -33.11 -2.27 -19.88
C LEU A 135 -34.05 -3.14 -20.70
N VAL A 136 -34.49 -4.24 -20.11
CA VAL A 136 -35.47 -5.14 -20.69
C VAL A 136 -36.75 -5.03 -19.86
N PRO A 137 -37.85 -4.45 -20.38
CA PRO A 137 -39.11 -4.40 -19.66
C PRO A 137 -39.59 -5.84 -19.40
N LEU A 138 -39.92 -6.13 -18.13
CA LEU A 138 -40.55 -7.37 -17.71
C LEU A 138 -42.08 -7.19 -17.65
N ASP A 139 -42.53 -6.02 -17.19
CA ASP A 139 -43.91 -5.50 -17.24
C ASP A 139 -43.90 -3.95 -17.14
N ASP A 140 -45.07 -3.31 -17.04
CA ASP A 140 -45.21 -1.84 -16.99
C ASP A 140 -44.57 -1.18 -15.74
N ARG A 141 -44.22 -1.97 -14.72
CA ARG A 141 -43.61 -1.52 -13.46
C ARG A 141 -42.40 -2.37 -13.04
N ALA A 142 -41.85 -3.17 -13.95
CA ALA A 142 -40.72 -4.02 -13.68
C ALA A 142 -39.76 -4.07 -14.86
N THR A 143 -38.47 -3.90 -14.58
CA THR A 143 -37.41 -3.82 -15.57
C THR A 143 -36.23 -4.69 -15.15
N ARG A 144 -35.75 -5.51 -16.08
CA ARG A 144 -34.47 -6.22 -15.94
C ARG A 144 -33.35 -5.35 -16.47
N VAL A 145 -32.42 -5.02 -15.58
CA VAL A 145 -31.16 -4.35 -15.92
C VAL A 145 -30.11 -5.40 -16.20
N THR A 146 -29.49 -5.33 -17.38
CA THR A 146 -28.37 -6.19 -17.77
C THR A 146 -27.13 -5.33 -17.97
N LEU A 147 -26.05 -5.66 -17.26
CA LEU A 147 -24.72 -5.08 -17.47
C LEU A 147 -23.84 -6.14 -18.13
N GLU A 148 -23.43 -5.89 -19.35
CA GLU A 148 -22.55 -6.76 -20.11
C GLU A 148 -21.20 -6.09 -20.33
N VAL A 149 -20.10 -6.82 -20.12
CA VAL A 149 -18.73 -6.35 -20.32
C VAL A 149 -18.01 -7.28 -21.27
N ARG A 150 -17.47 -6.72 -22.35
CA ARG A 150 -16.65 -7.42 -23.34
C ARG A 150 -15.24 -6.84 -23.39
N ALA A 151 -14.24 -7.69 -23.51
CA ALA A 151 -12.88 -7.25 -23.81
C ALA A 151 -12.14 -8.22 -24.72
N ASP A 152 -11.31 -7.65 -25.58
CA ASP A 152 -10.40 -8.37 -26.47
C ASP A 152 -9.09 -7.61 -26.68
N ALA A 153 -8.03 -8.30 -27.08
CA ALA A 153 -6.77 -7.70 -27.49
C ALA A 153 -6.56 -7.78 -29.00
N THR A 154 -5.86 -6.80 -29.56
CA THR A 154 -5.53 -6.74 -31.00
C THR A 154 -4.53 -7.83 -31.43
N ASP A 155 -3.82 -8.46 -30.49
CA ASP A 155 -2.93 -9.60 -30.76
C ASP A 155 -2.85 -10.62 -29.60
N ALA A 156 -2.32 -11.81 -29.89
CA ALA A 156 -2.23 -12.92 -28.93
C ALA A 156 -1.24 -12.68 -27.78
N ALA A 157 -0.14 -11.98 -28.01
CA ALA A 157 0.85 -11.70 -26.97
C ALA A 157 0.31 -10.70 -25.94
N THR A 158 -0.43 -9.70 -26.42
CA THR A 158 -1.15 -8.73 -25.62
C THR A 158 -2.27 -9.36 -24.82
N TRP A 159 -3.02 -10.30 -25.42
CA TRP A 159 -4.02 -11.08 -24.69
C TRP A 159 -3.43 -11.86 -23.52
N ARG A 160 -2.27 -12.52 -23.71
CA ARG A 160 -1.61 -13.25 -22.61
C ARG A 160 -1.23 -12.33 -21.45
N ARG A 161 -0.75 -11.11 -21.74
CA ARG A 161 -0.44 -10.09 -20.71
C ARG A 161 -1.70 -9.60 -20.01
N PHE A 162 -2.74 -9.30 -20.77
CA PHE A 162 -4.03 -8.86 -20.24
C PHE A 162 -4.71 -9.93 -19.39
N ARG A 163 -4.63 -11.22 -19.77
CA ARG A 163 -5.14 -12.35 -18.98
C ARG A 163 -4.43 -12.49 -17.63
N ARG A 164 -3.11 -12.29 -17.57
CA ARG A 164 -2.36 -12.27 -16.29
C ARG A 164 -2.80 -11.10 -15.40
N TYR A 165 -3.03 -9.94 -16.01
CA TYR A 165 -3.59 -8.78 -15.32
C TYR A 165 -5.01 -9.06 -14.77
N LEU A 166 -5.88 -9.70 -15.55
CA LEU A 166 -7.23 -10.09 -15.11
C LEU A 166 -7.21 -11.13 -13.98
N ARG A 167 -6.23 -12.04 -13.93
CA ARG A 167 -6.09 -12.97 -12.78
C ARG A 167 -5.83 -12.23 -11.47
N LEU A 168 -5.11 -11.11 -11.52
CA LEU A 168 -4.74 -10.33 -10.33
C LEU A 168 -5.83 -9.33 -9.92
N PHE A 169 -6.47 -8.65 -10.87
CA PHE A 169 -7.42 -7.55 -10.61
C PHE A 169 -8.88 -7.85 -11.00
N GLY A 170 -9.12 -8.88 -11.81
CA GLY A 170 -10.44 -9.29 -12.29
C GLY A 170 -11.42 -9.73 -11.19
N PRO A 171 -11.01 -10.50 -10.16
CA PRO A 171 -11.90 -10.85 -9.05
C PRO A 171 -12.49 -9.63 -8.32
N GLY A 172 -11.69 -8.57 -8.16
CA GLY A 172 -12.17 -7.30 -7.61
C GLY A 172 -13.20 -6.63 -8.52
N SER A 173 -12.93 -6.53 -9.82
CA SER A 173 -13.87 -5.96 -10.80
C SER A 173 -15.21 -6.71 -10.85
N ARG A 174 -15.20 -8.05 -10.81
CA ARG A 174 -16.42 -8.87 -10.77
C ARG A 174 -17.21 -8.69 -9.48
N LEU A 175 -16.52 -8.71 -8.33
CA LEU A 175 -17.16 -8.50 -7.02
C LEU A 175 -17.81 -7.12 -6.94
N LEU A 176 -17.20 -6.12 -7.54
CA LEU A 176 -17.77 -4.78 -7.63
C LEU A 176 -19.09 -4.77 -8.38
N ARG A 177 -19.12 -5.27 -9.62
CA ARG A 177 -20.32 -5.23 -10.44
C ARG A 177 -21.45 -6.02 -9.79
N ARG A 178 -21.16 -7.21 -9.23
CA ARG A 178 -22.15 -7.99 -8.48
C ARG A 178 -22.72 -7.24 -7.28
N ARG A 179 -21.88 -6.52 -6.52
CA ARG A 179 -22.35 -5.70 -5.39
C ARG A 179 -23.17 -4.49 -5.83
N MET A 180 -22.83 -3.90 -6.97
CA MET A 180 -23.58 -2.82 -7.59
C MET A 180 -24.98 -3.31 -7.99
N MET A 181 -25.06 -4.41 -8.74
CA MET A 181 -26.32 -5.03 -9.16
C MET A 181 -27.16 -5.44 -7.96
N ALA A 182 -26.55 -6.08 -6.95
CA ALA A 182 -27.26 -6.42 -5.72
C ALA A 182 -27.70 -5.20 -4.90
N GLY A 183 -26.99 -4.06 -5.00
CA GLY A 183 -27.39 -2.80 -4.39
C GLY A 183 -28.65 -2.21 -5.04
N LEU A 184 -28.68 -2.19 -6.36
CA LEU A 184 -29.86 -1.80 -7.14
C LEU A 184 -31.06 -2.69 -6.80
N GLY A 185 -30.87 -4.01 -6.78
CA GLY A 185 -31.93 -4.96 -6.42
C GLY A 185 -32.43 -4.81 -4.99
N ARG A 186 -31.59 -4.44 -4.02
CA ARG A 186 -32.05 -4.16 -2.64
C ARG A 186 -32.82 -2.85 -2.53
N ALA A 187 -32.44 -1.83 -3.30
CA ALA A 187 -33.05 -0.51 -3.23
C ALA A 187 -34.38 -0.44 -3.99
N HIS A 188 -34.46 -1.14 -5.13
CA HIS A 188 -35.54 -1.01 -6.09
C HIS A 188 -36.08 -2.36 -6.59
N GLY A 189 -35.69 -3.49 -6.00
CA GLY A 189 -36.22 -4.81 -6.38
C GLY A 189 -37.60 -5.11 -5.80
N PRO A 190 -38.27 -6.16 -6.30
CA PRO A 190 -39.59 -6.57 -5.83
C PRO A 190 -39.54 -6.96 -4.34
N LYS A 191 -40.48 -6.43 -3.54
CA LYS A 191 -40.59 -6.70 -2.11
C LYS A 191 -41.58 -7.84 -1.87
N GLY A 192 -41.07 -9.01 -1.47
CA GLY A 192 -41.87 -10.14 -1.00
C GLY A 192 -41.93 -11.33 -1.95
N GLU A 193 -40.81 -12.05 -2.09
CA GLU A 193 -40.68 -13.51 -2.28
C GLU A 193 -39.17 -13.80 -2.42
N GLU A 194 -38.71 -14.98 -1.99
CA GLU A 194 -37.30 -15.37 -2.06
C GLU A 194 -36.71 -15.11 -3.46
N VAL A 195 -35.65 -14.31 -3.52
CA VAL A 195 -34.85 -14.11 -4.73
C VAL A 195 -34.16 -15.43 -5.05
N ARG A 196 -34.79 -16.22 -5.92
CA ARG A 196 -34.16 -17.37 -6.57
C ARG A 196 -33.11 -16.84 -7.54
N THR A 197 -31.84 -16.91 -7.16
CA THR A 197 -30.74 -16.77 -8.11
C THR A 197 -30.70 -18.01 -8.99
N ASP A 198 -31.57 -18.08 -9.99
CA ASP A 198 -31.38 -19.01 -11.10
C ASP A 198 -30.18 -18.51 -11.90
N GLY A 199 -29.02 -19.10 -11.61
CA GLY A 199 -27.82 -18.93 -12.40
C GLY A 199 -28.09 -19.42 -13.81
N VAL A 200 -28.39 -18.50 -14.72
CA VAL A 200 -28.24 -18.77 -16.16
C VAL A 200 -26.74 -18.84 -16.41
N VAL A 201 -26.22 -20.06 -16.48
CA VAL A 201 -24.98 -20.40 -17.18
C VAL A 201 -25.37 -20.61 -18.64
N PRO A 202 -24.96 -19.76 -19.60
CA PRO A 202 -24.91 -20.15 -20.99
C PRO A 202 -23.63 -20.98 -21.22
N ASP A 203 -23.84 -22.24 -21.62
CA ASP A 203 -22.96 -23.24 -22.27
C ASP A 203 -21.45 -22.94 -22.29
N GLU A 204 -20.60 -23.73 -21.63
CA GLU A 204 -20.22 -25.09 -22.06
C GLU A 204 -19.80 -25.21 -23.54
N LEU A 205 -19.04 -24.23 -24.05
CA LEU A 205 -18.21 -24.44 -25.26
C LEU A 205 -16.84 -23.77 -25.07
N ARG A 206 -15.95 -24.43 -24.31
CA ARG A 206 -14.47 -24.40 -24.49
C ARG A 206 -13.66 -25.09 -23.39
N THR A 207 -14.29 -25.65 -22.37
CA THR A 207 -13.60 -26.33 -21.27
C THR A 207 -13.24 -27.79 -21.57
N ASP A 208 -13.91 -28.42 -22.54
CA ASP A 208 -13.64 -29.83 -22.87
C ASP A 208 -12.48 -29.99 -23.87
N GLU A 209 -12.28 -29.05 -24.80
CA GLU A 209 -11.11 -29.08 -25.70
C GLU A 209 -9.79 -28.81 -24.94
N LEU A 210 -9.80 -27.95 -23.92
CA LEU A 210 -8.61 -27.65 -23.12
C LEU A 210 -8.29 -28.75 -22.10
N ARG A 211 -9.29 -29.46 -21.59
CA ARG A 211 -9.08 -30.63 -20.71
C ARG A 211 -8.65 -31.86 -21.49
N ALA A 212 -9.12 -32.04 -22.73
CA ALA A 212 -8.67 -33.14 -23.59
C ALA A 212 -7.18 -33.00 -24.00
N GLU A 213 -6.68 -31.77 -24.21
CA GLU A 213 -5.25 -31.52 -24.47
C GLU A 213 -4.36 -31.66 -23.21
N GLU A 214 -4.80 -31.20 -22.04
CA GLU A 214 -4.06 -31.35 -20.78
C GLU A 214 -4.02 -32.81 -20.29
N THR A 215 -5.06 -33.60 -20.55
CA THR A 215 -5.11 -35.02 -20.18
C THR A 215 -4.22 -35.87 -21.11
N ARG A 216 -4.23 -35.61 -22.43
CA ARG A 216 -3.29 -36.27 -23.37
C ARG A 216 -1.83 -35.91 -23.11
N ALA A 217 -1.52 -34.67 -22.75
CA ALA A 217 -0.16 -34.25 -22.42
C ALA A 217 0.34 -34.77 -21.06
N GLY A 218 -0.59 -35.08 -20.14
CA GLY A 218 -0.30 -35.68 -18.84
C GLY A 218 -0.09 -37.20 -18.91
N GLU A 219 -0.86 -37.90 -19.74
CA GLU A 219 -0.76 -39.36 -19.92
C GLU A 219 0.52 -39.76 -20.68
N LEU A 220 0.95 -38.98 -21.68
CA LEU A 220 2.23 -39.20 -22.38
C LEU A 220 3.47 -39.01 -21.49
N ARG A 221 3.39 -38.20 -20.42
CA ARG A 221 4.48 -38.01 -19.45
C ARG A 221 4.45 -38.98 -18.28
N ALA A 222 3.30 -39.60 -18.02
CA ALA A 222 3.15 -40.57 -16.94
C ALA A 222 3.63 -41.97 -17.34
N ASP A 223 3.62 -42.30 -18.63
CA ASP A 223 4.16 -43.56 -19.17
C ASP A 223 5.70 -43.56 -19.27
N GLU A 224 6.33 -42.41 -19.52
CA GLU A 224 7.80 -42.28 -19.52
C GLU A 224 8.42 -42.35 -18.10
N ALA A 225 7.63 -42.10 -17.05
CA ALA A 225 8.09 -42.11 -15.66
C ALA A 225 7.85 -43.44 -14.93
N ARG A 226 7.16 -44.42 -15.55
CA ARG A 226 6.87 -45.74 -14.95
C ARG A 226 7.81 -46.86 -15.42
N THR A 227 8.74 -46.58 -16.33
CA THR A 227 9.75 -47.55 -16.80
C THR A 227 11.09 -47.48 -16.05
N ALA A 228 11.22 -46.62 -15.03
CA ALA A 228 12.39 -46.57 -14.17
C ALA A 228 11.99 -46.74 -12.70
N GLU A 229 12.64 -47.71 -12.05
CA GLU A 229 12.69 -47.92 -10.59
C GLU A 229 11.56 -48.77 -9.97
N GLY A 230 11.65 -50.09 -10.20
CA GLY A 230 11.25 -51.08 -9.20
C GLY A 230 12.38 -51.33 -8.22
N GLY A 231 12.11 -51.21 -6.92
CA GLY A 231 13.04 -51.57 -5.84
C GLY A 231 12.45 -51.31 -4.45
N THR A 232 12.07 -52.39 -3.77
CA THR A 232 11.40 -52.47 -2.45
C THR A 232 12.31 -52.03 -1.29
N PRO A 233 11.76 -51.51 -0.17
CA PRO A 233 12.53 -50.94 0.94
C PRO A 233 12.82 -51.95 2.07
N GLY A 234 14.05 -51.88 2.60
CA GLY A 234 14.50 -52.61 3.79
C GLY A 234 14.83 -51.66 4.95
N GLU A 235 14.40 -52.09 6.12
CA GLU A 235 14.28 -51.48 7.44
C GLU A 235 15.61 -51.16 8.18
N LEU A 236 15.48 -50.61 9.41
CA LEU A 236 16.46 -50.45 10.51
C LEU A 236 17.15 -49.06 10.58
N THR A 237 17.38 -48.40 11.72
CA THR A 237 17.10 -48.58 13.16
C THR A 237 17.51 -47.27 13.86
N GLU A 238 16.90 -47.01 15.01
CA GLU A 238 17.19 -45.93 15.96
C GLU A 238 18.54 -46.15 16.67
N VAL A 239 19.41 -45.13 16.75
CA VAL A 239 20.49 -45.02 17.75
C VAL A 239 20.61 -43.57 18.25
N ASP A 240 20.81 -43.48 19.55
CA ASP A 240 20.69 -42.38 20.49
C ASP A 240 21.82 -41.32 20.45
N ARG A 241 21.48 -40.21 21.12
CA ARG A 241 22.10 -38.89 21.35
C ARG A 241 23.62 -38.74 21.44
N GLY A 242 24.08 -37.58 20.98
CA GLY A 242 25.28 -36.92 21.50
C GLY A 242 25.72 -35.65 20.75
N GLY A 243 25.14 -34.50 21.11
CA GLY A 243 25.71 -33.16 20.82
C GLY A 243 25.35 -32.53 19.47
N ARG A 244 24.63 -31.39 19.51
CA ARG A 244 24.68 -30.24 18.56
C ARG A 244 23.54 -29.25 18.85
N GLY A 245 23.89 -28.14 19.50
CA GLY A 245 23.27 -26.86 19.21
C GLY A 245 23.85 -26.32 17.90
N VAL A 246 23.07 -25.54 17.15
CA VAL A 246 23.42 -24.92 15.86
C VAL A 246 23.32 -25.84 14.63
N THR A 247 22.11 -26.31 14.33
CA THR A 247 21.69 -26.66 12.95
C THR A 247 20.18 -26.58 12.85
N ALA A 248 19.63 -25.39 12.63
CA ALA A 248 18.20 -25.22 12.35
C ALA A 248 17.89 -23.90 11.63
N VAL A 249 18.37 -23.70 10.39
CA VAL A 249 17.85 -22.60 9.53
C VAL A 249 17.59 -22.96 8.06
N VAL A 250 18.13 -24.05 7.48
CA VAL A 250 18.05 -24.21 6.00
C VAL A 250 16.92 -25.13 5.49
N GLY A 251 16.12 -25.79 6.35
CA GLY A 251 15.26 -26.90 5.90
C GLY A 251 13.74 -26.73 5.80
N ALA A 252 13.12 -25.62 6.19
CA ALA A 252 11.66 -25.61 6.42
C ALA A 252 10.90 -24.34 5.97
N ALA A 253 11.28 -23.75 4.83
CA ALA A 253 10.65 -22.51 4.33
C ALA A 253 9.38 -22.74 3.47
N GLY A 254 9.03 -23.98 3.09
CA GLY A 254 7.99 -24.25 2.09
C GLY A 254 6.57 -24.44 2.62
N THR A 255 6.38 -25.11 3.77
CA THR A 255 5.07 -25.69 4.12
C THR A 255 4.52 -25.31 5.50
N VAL A 256 5.27 -24.55 6.32
CA VAL A 256 4.79 -24.03 7.62
C VAL A 256 4.21 -22.61 7.52
N ALA A 257 4.51 -21.90 6.41
CA ALA A 257 4.17 -20.47 6.24
C ALA A 257 2.65 -20.17 6.21
N GLY A 258 1.82 -21.09 5.69
CA GLY A 258 0.36 -20.87 5.63
C GLY A 258 -0.36 -20.97 6.99
N GLY A 259 0.11 -21.86 7.87
CA GLY A 259 -0.48 -22.08 9.19
C GLY A 259 -0.01 -21.08 10.25
N LEU A 260 1.26 -20.66 10.17
CA LEU A 260 1.87 -19.76 11.14
C LEU A 260 1.41 -18.30 10.95
N VAL A 261 1.17 -17.86 9.71
CA VAL A 261 0.57 -16.55 9.42
C VAL A 261 -0.82 -16.44 10.07
N ARG A 262 -1.63 -17.50 10.05
CA ARG A 262 -2.99 -17.49 10.64
C ARG A 262 -3.01 -17.61 12.17
N ARG A 263 -1.94 -18.15 12.80
CA ARG A 263 -1.81 -18.24 14.27
C ARG A 263 -1.13 -17.02 14.90
N LEU A 264 -0.19 -16.38 14.21
CA LEU A 264 0.51 -15.18 14.70
C LEU A 264 -0.28 -13.87 14.42
N THR A 265 -1.27 -13.88 13.51
CA THR A 265 -2.14 -12.72 13.27
C THR A 265 -3.48 -12.79 13.98
N ARG A 266 -3.71 -13.73 14.92
CA ARG A 266 -4.87 -13.65 15.82
C ARG A 266 -4.53 -12.69 16.94
N PRO A 267 -5.09 -11.46 16.97
CA PRO A 267 -4.94 -10.64 18.15
C PRO A 267 -5.69 -11.37 19.26
N ARG A 268 -5.03 -11.66 20.38
CA ARG A 268 -5.75 -11.87 21.64
C ARG A 268 -6.37 -10.52 21.99
N HIS A 269 -7.52 -10.25 21.39
CA HIS A 269 -8.35 -9.13 21.77
C HIS A 269 -8.77 -9.39 23.22
N ARG A 270 -8.19 -8.63 24.16
CA ARG A 270 -8.89 -8.32 25.40
C ARG A 270 -10.24 -7.75 24.94
N ALA A 271 -11.33 -8.43 25.27
CA ALA A 271 -12.66 -8.04 24.82
C ALA A 271 -12.85 -6.56 25.12
N ALA A 272 -13.07 -5.76 24.08
CA ALA A 272 -13.35 -4.34 24.25
C ALA A 272 -14.58 -4.21 25.15
N LYS A 273 -14.49 -3.34 26.17
CA LYS A 273 -15.63 -2.98 27.04
C LYS A 273 -16.86 -2.65 26.16
N PRO A 274 -18.09 -2.97 26.61
CA PRO A 274 -19.29 -2.80 25.81
C PRO A 274 -19.40 -1.38 25.24
N ARG A 275 -19.55 -1.29 23.91
CA ARG A 275 -19.74 -0.04 23.17
C ARG A 275 -21.08 0.57 23.56
N ARG A 276 -21.08 1.61 24.40
CA ARG A 276 -22.23 2.53 24.46
C ARG A 276 -22.34 3.22 23.10
N ALA A 277 -23.53 3.24 22.51
CA ALA A 277 -23.75 4.05 21.30
C ALA A 277 -23.49 5.52 21.67
N PRO A 278 -22.69 6.26 20.88
CA PRO A 278 -22.46 7.67 21.15
C PRO A 278 -23.78 8.42 21.21
N ASP A 279 -23.91 9.35 22.15
CA ASP A 279 -25.09 10.20 22.25
C ASP A 279 -25.08 11.18 21.08
N ALA A 280 -25.88 10.87 20.05
CA ALA A 280 -25.99 11.69 18.85
C ALA A 280 -26.62 13.06 19.11
N ALA A 281 -27.38 13.23 20.20
CA ALA A 281 -28.05 14.47 20.54
C ALA A 281 -27.15 15.42 21.35
N ARG A 282 -26.07 14.91 21.95
CA ARG A 282 -25.11 15.73 22.70
C ARG A 282 -24.40 16.71 21.75
N ALA A 283 -24.43 18.00 22.08
CA ALA A 283 -23.64 19.03 21.39
C ALA A 283 -22.13 18.84 21.66
N LEU A 284 -21.32 18.94 20.62
CA LEU A 284 -19.86 18.92 20.68
C LEU A 284 -19.28 20.23 20.10
N PRO A 285 -18.10 20.67 20.56
CA PRO A 285 -17.41 21.83 19.97
C PRO A 285 -17.26 21.70 18.45
N GLY A 286 -17.60 22.76 17.72
CA GLY A 286 -17.61 22.80 16.26
C GLY A 286 -18.95 22.43 15.62
N ASP A 287 -19.96 21.99 16.39
CA ASP A 287 -21.33 21.80 15.88
C ASP A 287 -21.96 23.14 15.50
N GLU A 288 -21.64 24.21 16.23
CA GLU A 288 -22.09 25.58 16.03
C GLU A 288 -21.59 26.21 14.72
N LEU A 289 -20.48 25.69 14.17
CA LEU A 289 -19.90 26.17 12.91
C LEU A 289 -20.69 25.71 11.69
N MET A 290 -21.51 24.67 11.84
CA MET A 290 -22.36 24.15 10.77
C MET A 290 -23.68 23.60 11.35
N PRO A 291 -24.60 24.50 11.77
CA PRO A 291 -25.86 24.12 12.39
C PRO A 291 -26.81 23.41 11.41
N ASP A 292 -26.66 23.68 10.11
CA ASP A 292 -27.51 23.19 9.03
C ASP A 292 -26.97 21.92 8.33
N ALA A 293 -26.20 21.11 9.04
CA ALA A 293 -25.65 19.86 8.51
C ALA A 293 -26.76 18.88 8.06
N ASP A 294 -26.66 18.37 6.83
CA ASP A 294 -27.56 17.34 6.28
C ASP A 294 -27.34 15.96 6.92
N GLY A 295 -26.21 15.74 7.57
CA GLY A 295 -25.91 14.51 8.29
C GLY A 295 -24.69 14.60 9.19
N GLN A 296 -24.66 13.72 10.18
CA GLN A 296 -23.55 13.60 11.11
C GLN A 296 -23.20 12.14 11.38
N LEU A 297 -21.92 11.91 11.69
CA LEU A 297 -21.39 10.63 12.13
C LEU A 297 -20.50 10.85 13.35
N THR A 298 -20.86 10.21 14.47
CA THR A 298 -20.07 10.25 15.71
C THR A 298 -19.50 8.87 15.98
N GLN A 299 -18.22 8.83 16.37
CA GLN A 299 -17.54 7.62 16.82
C GLN A 299 -16.73 7.91 18.07
N GLU A 300 -16.69 6.94 18.97
CA GLU A 300 -15.94 7.04 20.23
C GLU A 300 -15.01 5.85 20.35
N VAL A 301 -13.83 6.11 20.92
CA VAL A 301 -12.90 5.09 21.39
C VAL A 301 -12.37 5.50 22.76
N THR A 302 -12.26 4.53 23.66
CA THR A 302 -11.51 4.70 24.91
C THR A 302 -10.05 4.37 24.63
N VAL A 303 -9.17 5.27 25.04
CA VAL A 303 -7.73 5.16 24.89
C VAL A 303 -7.13 5.11 26.29
N ASP A 304 -6.31 4.08 26.55
CA ASP A 304 -5.58 3.92 27.82
C ASP A 304 -4.34 4.84 27.84
N ALA A 305 -4.58 6.13 27.63
CA ALA A 305 -3.57 7.19 27.69
C ALA A 305 -4.21 8.53 28.09
N ARG A 306 -3.41 9.42 28.68
CA ARG A 306 -3.78 10.81 28.99
C ARG A 306 -4.05 11.65 27.74
N PRO A 307 -4.87 12.72 27.83
CA PRO A 307 -5.10 13.62 26.69
C PRO A 307 -3.80 14.23 26.16
N THR A 308 -2.83 14.53 27.04
CA THR A 308 -1.50 15.05 26.69
C THR A 308 -0.62 14.05 25.94
N THR A 309 -0.86 12.74 26.09
CA THR A 309 -0.19 11.69 25.31
C THR A 309 -0.85 11.48 23.94
N ILE A 310 -2.16 11.72 23.84
CA ILE A 310 -2.93 11.55 22.60
C ILE A 310 -2.77 12.76 21.68
N TRP A 311 -2.74 13.97 22.26
CA TRP A 311 -2.74 15.23 21.54
C TRP A 311 -1.64 15.39 20.49
N PRO A 312 -0.36 15.04 20.76
CA PRO A 312 0.72 15.12 19.77
C PRO A 312 0.43 14.34 18.48
N TRP A 313 -0.28 13.21 18.58
CA TRP A 313 -0.68 12.42 17.41
C TRP A 313 -1.72 13.12 16.55
N LEU A 314 -2.67 13.84 17.17
CA LEU A 314 -3.71 14.59 16.46
C LEU A 314 -3.13 15.78 15.69
N VAL A 315 -2.25 16.56 16.33
CA VAL A 315 -1.73 17.80 15.72
C VAL A 315 -0.78 17.54 14.55
N GLN A 316 -0.10 16.38 14.52
CA GLN A 316 0.82 16.04 13.43
C GLN A 316 0.15 15.38 12.22
N MET A 317 -1.17 15.16 12.25
CA MET A 317 -1.91 14.55 11.13
C MET A 317 -1.70 15.33 9.83
N GLY A 318 -1.73 14.62 8.71
CA GLY A 318 -1.72 15.21 7.37
C GLY A 318 -0.91 14.42 6.35
N THR A 319 -1.31 14.50 5.09
CA THR A 319 -0.61 13.90 3.95
C THR A 319 0.71 14.62 3.72
N GLY A 320 1.83 13.89 3.78
CA GLY A 320 3.17 14.52 3.76
C GLY A 320 3.64 15.06 5.10
N ARG A 321 2.81 14.94 6.14
CA ARG A 321 3.16 15.03 7.56
C ARG A 321 3.23 13.62 8.15
N ALA A 322 2.53 13.34 9.25
CA ALA A 322 2.49 12.02 9.88
C ALA A 322 1.45 11.04 9.28
N GLY A 323 0.68 11.46 8.25
CA GLY A 323 -0.48 10.71 7.76
C GLY A 323 -1.71 10.86 8.66
N PHE A 324 -2.85 10.30 8.24
CA PHE A 324 -4.11 10.35 9.00
C PHE A 324 -4.35 9.07 9.82
N TYR A 325 -3.38 8.16 9.88
CA TYR A 325 -3.45 6.89 10.63
C TYR A 325 -4.57 5.94 10.19
N SER A 326 -5.23 6.18 9.05
CA SER A 326 -6.26 5.30 8.52
C SER A 326 -5.64 4.32 7.52
N LEU A 327 -6.26 4.12 6.37
CA LEU A 327 -5.80 3.27 5.29
C LEU A 327 -4.85 4.07 4.40
N ASP A 328 -3.55 4.05 4.72
CA ASP A 328 -2.47 4.79 4.05
C ASP A 328 -2.53 4.80 2.50
N LEU A 329 -3.01 3.70 1.89
CA LEU A 329 -3.17 3.59 0.44
C LEU A 329 -4.22 4.55 -0.14
N LEU A 330 -5.21 4.93 0.67
CA LEU A 330 -6.35 5.77 0.27
C LEU A 330 -6.16 7.22 0.69
N ASP A 331 -5.64 7.49 1.89
CA ASP A 331 -5.63 8.82 2.49
C ASP A 331 -4.24 9.46 2.59
N ASN A 332 -3.15 8.68 2.46
CA ASN A 332 -1.77 9.18 2.58
C ASN A 332 -0.92 8.89 1.33
N ALA A 333 -1.57 8.73 0.17
CA ALA A 333 -0.93 8.41 -1.11
C ALA A 333 0.02 7.19 -1.06
N GLY A 334 -0.34 6.19 -0.26
CA GLY A 334 0.46 4.98 -0.05
C GLY A 334 1.62 5.16 0.91
N ARG A 335 1.98 6.38 1.33
CA ARG A 335 3.04 6.60 2.32
C ARG A 335 2.59 6.04 3.68
N ARG A 336 3.53 5.41 4.38
CA ARG A 336 3.27 4.84 5.71
C ARG A 336 2.95 5.99 6.67
N SER A 337 1.84 5.91 7.41
CA SER A 337 1.61 6.87 8.48
C SER A 337 2.68 6.72 9.56
N ALA A 338 3.14 7.84 10.09
CA ALA A 338 4.21 7.89 11.06
C ALA A 338 3.88 7.03 12.29
N ARG A 339 4.96 6.55 12.87
CA ARG A 339 5.00 5.61 13.98
C ARG A 339 5.70 6.22 15.18
N GLU A 340 6.27 7.41 15.02
CA GLU A 340 6.86 8.25 16.05
C GLU A 340 6.24 9.65 16.02
N LEU A 341 6.50 10.43 17.07
CA LEU A 341 6.13 11.84 17.13
C LEU A 341 7.21 12.67 16.45
N HIS A 342 6.80 13.54 15.55
CA HIS A 342 7.69 14.41 14.79
C HIS A 342 7.68 15.82 15.39
N PRO A 343 8.79 16.29 16.00
CA PRO A 343 8.87 17.61 16.61
C PRO A 343 8.46 18.75 15.66
N GLU A 344 8.83 18.62 14.38
CA GLU A 344 8.52 19.59 13.32
C GLU A 344 7.03 19.74 13.00
N PHE A 345 6.18 18.82 13.47
CA PHE A 345 4.73 18.85 13.21
C PHE A 345 3.89 19.25 14.43
N GLN A 346 4.50 19.68 15.53
CA GLN A 346 3.78 19.96 16.79
C GLN A 346 3.23 21.39 16.89
N ASP A 347 3.77 22.35 16.12
CA ASP A 347 3.28 23.74 16.10
C ASP A 347 2.14 23.90 15.08
N LEU A 348 0.94 23.48 15.48
CA LEU A 348 -0.30 23.66 14.71
C LEU A 348 -1.09 24.85 15.28
N ARG A 349 -1.63 25.71 14.42
CA ARG A 349 -2.39 26.91 14.80
C ARG A 349 -3.74 26.97 14.09
N VAL A 350 -4.67 27.72 14.67
CA VAL A 350 -5.95 28.04 14.01
C VAL A 350 -5.66 28.82 12.72
N GLY A 351 -6.32 28.43 11.63
CA GLY A 351 -6.12 28.97 10.28
C GLY A 351 -5.12 28.18 9.43
N ASP A 352 -4.33 27.27 10.01
CA ASP A 352 -3.44 26.41 9.23
C ASP A 352 -4.22 25.40 8.39
N LEU A 353 -3.64 24.99 7.25
CA LEU A 353 -4.17 23.92 6.42
C LEU A 353 -3.44 22.61 6.73
N ILE A 354 -4.17 21.59 7.19
CA ILE A 354 -3.67 20.20 7.26
C ILE A 354 -3.83 19.55 5.88
N PRO A 355 -2.74 19.22 5.17
CA PRO A 355 -2.84 18.66 3.82
C PRO A 355 -3.56 17.31 3.81
N ALA A 356 -4.43 17.10 2.84
CA ALA A 356 -5.06 15.81 2.53
C ALA A 356 -4.54 15.22 1.22
N THR A 357 -3.89 16.02 0.37
CA THR A 357 -3.30 15.60 -0.90
C THR A 357 -1.76 15.76 -0.90
N PRO A 358 -1.02 14.96 -1.69
CA PRO A 358 0.45 15.00 -1.70
C PRO A 358 1.07 16.31 -2.17
N ASP A 359 0.35 17.06 -3.00
CA ASP A 359 0.74 18.36 -3.53
C ASP A 359 0.45 19.53 -2.56
N GLY A 360 -0.16 19.25 -1.40
CA GLY A 360 -0.45 20.26 -0.38
C GLY A 360 -1.59 21.23 -0.73
N GLY A 361 -2.15 21.16 -1.95
CA GLY A 361 -3.14 22.12 -2.45
C GLY A 361 -4.56 21.93 -1.91
N ALA A 362 -4.85 20.78 -1.29
CA ALA A 362 -6.13 20.50 -0.65
C ALA A 362 -5.93 19.76 0.68
N GLY A 363 -6.79 20.02 1.66
CA GLY A 363 -6.64 19.65 3.05
C GLY A 363 -7.84 20.00 3.92
N PHE A 364 -7.60 20.21 5.21
CA PHE A 364 -8.60 20.69 6.15
C PHE A 364 -8.06 21.91 6.90
N ASP A 365 -8.84 22.99 6.92
CA ASP A 365 -8.55 24.18 7.71
C ASP A 365 -8.68 23.84 9.20
N VAL A 366 -7.74 24.29 10.03
CA VAL A 366 -7.84 24.21 11.48
C VAL A 366 -8.77 25.32 11.96
N LEU A 367 -9.97 24.96 12.39
CA LEU A 367 -11.02 25.90 12.80
C LEU A 367 -10.96 26.21 14.29
N VAL A 368 -10.75 25.20 15.12
CA VAL A 368 -10.68 25.32 16.58
C VAL A 368 -9.54 24.47 17.10
N LEU A 369 -8.75 25.03 18.02
CA LEU A 369 -7.63 24.35 18.65
C LEU A 369 -7.57 24.69 20.14
N HIS A 370 -7.97 23.74 20.98
CA HIS A 370 -7.75 23.78 22.43
C HIS A 370 -6.82 22.63 22.82
N PRO A 371 -5.56 22.92 23.16
CA PRO A 371 -4.55 21.92 23.48
C PRO A 371 -5.05 20.84 24.45
N ALA A 372 -4.76 19.58 24.11
CA ALA A 372 -5.16 18.39 24.86
C ALA A 372 -6.67 18.26 25.14
N ARG A 373 -7.53 18.96 24.39
CA ARG A 373 -9.00 18.92 24.59
C ARG A 373 -9.78 18.83 23.29
N VAL A 374 -9.57 19.76 22.36
CA VAL A 374 -10.43 19.90 21.17
C VAL A 374 -9.60 20.28 19.95
N LEU A 375 -9.75 19.53 18.86
CA LEU A 375 -9.30 19.90 17.53
C LEU A 375 -10.49 19.84 16.57
N VAL A 376 -10.86 20.96 15.96
CA VAL A 376 -11.90 21.00 14.92
C VAL A 376 -11.27 21.38 13.61
N LEU A 377 -11.45 20.52 12.62
CA LEU A 377 -11.02 20.71 11.25
C LEU A 377 -12.23 21.01 10.35
N GLY A 378 -12.01 21.71 9.24
CA GLY A 378 -13.08 22.02 8.29
C GLY A 378 -12.63 21.99 6.84
N GLY A 379 -13.56 21.72 5.95
CA GLY A 379 -13.33 21.85 4.51
C GLY A 379 -14.58 22.34 3.80
N LEU A 380 -14.40 23.28 2.87
CA LEU A 380 -15.42 23.68 1.91
C LEU A 380 -14.85 23.44 0.51
N VAL A 381 -15.59 22.73 -0.33
CA VAL A 381 -15.17 22.43 -1.70
C VAL A 381 -16.27 22.81 -2.67
N ASP A 382 -15.91 23.63 -3.66
CA ASP A 382 -16.72 23.84 -4.83
C ASP A 382 -16.67 22.60 -5.72
N ARG A 383 -17.82 21.95 -5.91
CA ARG A 383 -17.95 20.73 -6.71
C ARG A 383 -17.95 21.01 -8.21
N LEU A 384 -18.18 22.25 -8.64
CA LEU A 384 -18.15 22.61 -10.05
C LEU A 384 -16.71 22.74 -10.54
N SER A 385 -15.90 23.56 -9.87
CA SER A 385 -14.49 23.73 -10.19
C SER A 385 -13.59 22.65 -9.57
N ASN A 386 -14.12 21.84 -8.64
CA ASN A 386 -13.39 20.86 -7.84
C ASN A 386 -12.20 21.51 -7.07
N THR A 387 -12.40 22.73 -6.59
CA THR A 387 -11.42 23.49 -5.82
C THR A 387 -11.81 23.58 -4.36
N GLN A 388 -10.82 23.58 -3.48
CA GLN A 388 -11.04 23.81 -2.06
C GLN A 388 -11.01 25.30 -1.77
N LEU A 389 -12.05 25.78 -1.09
CA LEU A 389 -12.18 27.15 -0.64
C LEU A 389 -11.85 27.25 0.86
N PRO A 390 -11.57 28.46 1.39
CA PRO A 390 -11.58 28.70 2.82
C PRO A 390 -12.92 28.27 3.43
N PHE A 391 -12.90 27.61 4.58
CA PHE A 391 -14.13 27.13 5.22
C PHE A 391 -15.18 28.22 5.45
N ALA A 392 -14.73 29.45 5.76
CA ALA A 392 -15.60 30.61 6.01
C ALA A 392 -16.08 31.31 4.72
N ALA A 393 -15.65 30.88 3.53
CA ALA A 393 -16.09 31.49 2.28
C ALA A 393 -17.57 31.20 2.00
N SER A 394 -18.19 32.08 1.20
CA SER A 394 -19.57 31.89 0.74
C SER A 394 -19.72 30.56 0.00
N ARG A 395 -20.77 29.81 0.34
CA ARG A 395 -21.03 28.50 -0.27
C ARG A 395 -21.40 28.66 -1.75
N PRO A 396 -20.69 27.97 -2.67
CA PRO A 396 -21.05 27.96 -4.09
C PRO A 396 -22.33 27.14 -4.34
N GLU A 397 -22.93 27.24 -5.53
CA GLU A 397 -24.19 26.55 -5.86
C GLU A 397 -24.09 25.02 -5.68
N ARG A 398 -22.94 24.43 -6.05
CA ARG A 398 -22.63 23.02 -5.87
C ARG A 398 -21.47 22.89 -4.91
N PHE A 399 -21.76 22.54 -3.67
CA PHE A 399 -20.73 22.38 -2.65
C PHE A 399 -20.88 21.08 -1.88
N TRP A 400 -19.78 20.67 -1.26
CA TRP A 400 -19.86 19.95 0.00
C TRP A 400 -19.01 20.71 1.03
N GLN A 401 -19.53 20.80 2.25
CA GLN A 401 -18.86 21.38 3.39
C GLN A 401 -18.88 20.37 4.53
N ALA A 402 -17.79 20.28 5.29
CA ALA A 402 -17.71 19.37 6.41
C ALA A 402 -16.94 19.96 7.58
N THR A 403 -17.36 19.63 8.79
CA THR A 403 -16.59 19.84 10.01
C THR A 403 -16.20 18.49 10.61
N TRP A 404 -14.97 18.39 11.11
CA TRP A 404 -14.44 17.19 11.71
C TRP A 404 -13.82 17.52 13.08
N ALA A 405 -14.57 17.23 14.13
CA ALA A 405 -14.17 17.48 15.51
C ALA A 405 -13.55 16.24 16.14
N PHE A 406 -12.46 16.43 16.88
CA PHE A 406 -11.84 15.47 17.78
C PHE A 406 -11.87 16.05 19.19
N VAL A 407 -12.55 15.38 20.11
CA VAL A 407 -12.74 15.82 21.50
C VAL A 407 -12.13 14.77 22.43
N LEU A 408 -11.23 15.20 23.30
CA LEU A 408 -10.58 14.40 24.32
C LEU A 408 -11.22 14.68 25.68
N GLU A 409 -11.86 13.66 26.25
CA GLU A 409 -12.52 13.74 27.54
C GLU A 409 -11.81 12.78 28.51
N PRO A 410 -11.07 13.29 29.52
CA PRO A 410 -10.48 12.43 30.53
C PRO A 410 -11.60 11.70 31.27
N LEU A 411 -11.50 10.37 31.36
CA LEU A 411 -12.40 9.54 32.15
C LEU A 411 -11.83 9.30 33.55
N ASP A 412 -10.51 9.20 33.64
CA ASP A 412 -9.69 9.13 34.84
C ASP A 412 -8.27 9.65 34.52
N ASP A 413 -7.31 9.48 35.43
CA ASP A 413 -5.95 10.02 35.32
C ASP A 413 -5.14 9.43 34.16
N ASP A 414 -5.47 8.23 33.67
CA ASP A 414 -4.72 7.53 32.62
C ASP A 414 -5.57 7.12 31.41
N THR A 415 -6.88 7.35 31.46
CA THR A 415 -7.83 6.92 30.42
C THR A 415 -8.58 8.10 29.85
N THR A 416 -8.61 8.20 28.52
CA THR A 416 -9.30 9.27 27.79
C THR A 416 -10.32 8.68 26.84
N ARG A 417 -11.51 9.28 26.78
CA ARG A 417 -12.45 9.08 25.68
C ARG A 417 -12.10 10.04 24.55
N LEU A 418 -11.77 9.48 23.40
CA LEU A 418 -11.62 10.23 22.16
C LEU A 418 -12.90 10.09 21.33
N THR A 419 -13.60 11.21 21.19
CA THR A 419 -14.80 11.33 20.35
C THR A 419 -14.42 12.02 19.05
N ALA A 420 -14.71 11.40 17.91
CA ALA A 420 -14.60 12.04 16.61
C ALA A 420 -15.97 12.20 15.96
N ARG A 421 -16.33 13.43 15.58
CA ARG A 421 -17.60 13.76 14.92
C ARG A 421 -17.35 14.43 13.59
N MET A 422 -17.90 13.84 12.54
CA MET A 422 -17.97 14.45 11.21
C MET A 422 -19.39 14.95 10.98
N ARG A 423 -19.55 16.22 10.62
CA ARG A 423 -20.81 16.76 10.08
C ARG A 423 -20.60 17.10 8.62
N MET A 424 -21.62 16.96 7.79
CA MET A 424 -21.55 17.34 6.37
C MET A 424 -22.81 18.09 5.93
N ALA A 425 -22.63 19.09 5.08
CA ALA A 425 -23.67 19.80 4.37
C ALA A 425 -23.40 19.74 2.86
N PHE A 426 -24.47 19.67 2.06
CA PHE A 426 -24.44 19.59 0.61
C PHE A 426 -25.35 20.67 -0.01
N GLY A 427 -25.04 21.07 -1.24
CA GLY A 427 -25.97 21.88 -2.04
C GLY A 427 -27.31 21.15 -2.28
N ALA A 428 -28.36 21.90 -2.63
CA ALA A 428 -29.74 21.41 -2.72
C ALA A 428 -29.94 20.13 -3.58
N ARG A 429 -29.10 19.92 -4.61
CA ARG A 429 -29.13 18.73 -5.50
C ARG A 429 -28.26 17.55 -5.00
N GLY A 430 -27.55 17.69 -3.87
CA GLY A 430 -26.56 16.72 -3.36
C GLY A 430 -27.02 15.84 -2.18
N ARG A 431 -28.23 16.04 -1.63
CA ARG A 431 -28.70 15.39 -0.39
C ARG A 431 -28.79 13.85 -0.44
N LEU A 432 -28.82 13.25 -1.63
CA LEU A 432 -28.79 11.79 -1.80
C LEU A 432 -27.41 11.15 -1.48
N HIS A 433 -26.31 11.92 -1.43
CA HIS A 433 -24.96 11.42 -1.16
C HIS A 433 -24.73 10.99 0.30
N THR A 434 -25.49 11.55 1.26
CA THR A 434 -25.30 11.33 2.70
C THR A 434 -25.41 9.85 3.10
N ARG A 435 -26.30 9.10 2.44
CA ARG A 435 -26.57 7.68 2.76
C ARG A 435 -25.46 6.71 2.34
N TRP A 436 -24.62 7.06 1.35
CA TRP A 436 -23.61 6.16 0.78
C TRP A 436 -22.18 6.46 1.23
N ILE A 437 -21.87 7.72 1.58
CA ILE A 437 -20.56 8.11 2.13
C ILE A 437 -20.39 7.60 3.57
N SER A 438 -21.50 7.50 4.32
CA SER A 438 -21.50 7.15 5.76
C SER A 438 -20.85 5.79 6.12
N PRO A 439 -21.20 4.64 5.50
CA PRO A 439 -20.64 3.34 5.92
C PRO A 439 -19.13 3.24 5.69
N LEU A 440 -18.72 3.86 4.60
CA LEU A 440 -17.36 3.95 4.15
C LEU A 440 -16.57 4.86 5.11
N HIS A 441 -17.01 6.10 5.32
CA HIS A 441 -16.39 7.02 6.28
C HIS A 441 -16.30 6.39 7.66
N HIS A 442 -17.37 5.73 8.10
CA HIS A 442 -17.45 4.99 9.35
C HIS A 442 -16.36 3.91 9.47
N LEU A 443 -16.06 3.15 8.41
CA LEU A 443 -14.96 2.19 8.44
C LEU A 443 -13.58 2.86 8.52
N ALA A 444 -13.36 3.93 7.75
CA ALA A 444 -12.08 4.64 7.72
C ALA A 444 -11.78 5.33 9.05
N GLN A 445 -12.75 6.09 9.59
CA GLN A 445 -12.64 6.77 10.88
C GLN A 445 -12.52 5.77 12.04
N ASN A 446 -13.23 4.63 12.02
CA ASN A 446 -13.04 3.58 13.01
C ASN A 446 -11.61 3.01 12.96
N HIS A 447 -11.06 2.81 11.76
CA HIS A 447 -9.70 2.32 11.61
C HIS A 447 -8.69 3.34 12.12
N GLN A 448 -8.85 4.61 11.75
CA GLN A 448 -8.05 5.72 12.24
C GLN A 448 -8.03 5.80 13.77
N LEU A 449 -9.20 5.87 14.41
CA LEU A 449 -9.31 5.99 15.86
C LEU A 449 -8.60 4.84 16.58
N ARG A 450 -8.77 3.60 16.10
CA ARG A 450 -8.06 2.43 16.68
C ARG A 450 -6.56 2.49 16.49
N ARG A 451 -6.09 2.98 15.33
CA ARG A 451 -4.67 3.08 14.98
C ARG A 451 -3.99 4.26 15.67
N LEU A 452 -4.72 5.32 15.96
CA LEU A 452 -4.29 6.44 16.79
C LEU A 452 -4.22 6.01 18.26
N ALA A 453 -5.26 5.34 18.77
CA ALA A 453 -5.26 4.76 20.11
C ALA A 453 -4.06 3.81 20.31
N ALA A 454 -3.82 2.89 19.36
CA ALA A 454 -2.66 1.99 19.42
C ALA A 454 -1.30 2.70 19.39
N ARG A 455 -1.20 3.93 18.86
CA ARG A 455 0.01 4.75 18.90
C ARG A 455 0.19 5.42 20.26
N ALA A 456 -0.87 6.07 20.74
CA ALA A 456 -0.88 6.71 22.05
C ALA A 456 -0.59 5.71 23.19
N GLU A 457 -1.06 4.47 23.04
CA GLU A 457 -0.87 3.40 24.03
C GLU A 457 0.40 2.56 23.79
N GLY A 458 1.21 2.86 22.78
CA GLY A 458 2.43 2.10 22.48
C GLY A 458 2.19 0.64 22.02
N ARG A 459 0.96 0.30 21.61
CA ARG A 459 0.53 -1.07 21.26
C ARG A 459 0.73 -1.44 19.79
N LEU A 460 1.38 -0.60 18.99
CA LEU A 460 1.63 -0.93 17.58
C LEU A 460 2.57 -2.15 17.46
N PRO A 461 2.28 -3.10 16.56
CA PRO A 461 3.21 -4.19 16.29
C PRO A 461 4.51 -3.61 15.71
N ARG A 462 5.66 -4.19 16.08
CA ARG A 462 6.98 -3.77 15.57
C ARG A 462 7.00 -3.80 14.05
N ASP A 463 6.67 -4.96 13.48
CA ASP A 463 6.61 -5.19 12.05
C ASP A 463 5.16 -5.21 11.55
N ASP A 464 4.92 -4.66 10.36
CA ASP A 464 3.69 -4.88 9.61
C ASP A 464 3.94 -5.63 8.29
N TRP A 465 2.86 -5.87 7.54
CA TRP A 465 2.92 -6.61 6.29
C TRP A 465 3.89 -5.99 5.27
N ARG A 466 4.11 -4.66 5.30
CA ARG A 466 5.06 -4.00 4.38
C ARG A 466 6.48 -4.40 4.74
N ASP A 467 6.83 -4.39 6.02
CA ASP A 467 8.15 -4.81 6.51
C ASP A 467 8.40 -6.28 6.16
N VAL A 468 7.39 -7.15 6.31
CA VAL A 468 7.47 -8.56 5.90
C VAL A 468 7.72 -8.69 4.40
N THR A 469 6.93 -8.00 3.56
CA THR A 469 7.12 -8.07 2.10
C THR A 469 8.47 -7.53 1.64
N ALA A 470 8.96 -6.45 2.26
CA ALA A 470 10.28 -5.90 1.99
C ALA A 470 11.37 -6.90 2.41
N GLY A 471 11.26 -7.49 3.60
CA GLY A 471 12.17 -8.50 4.11
C GLY A 471 12.21 -9.77 3.25
N LEU A 472 11.06 -10.27 2.78
CA LEU A 472 11.03 -11.38 1.82
C LEU A 472 11.76 -11.05 0.52
N GLY A 473 11.59 -9.82 0.01
CA GLY A 473 12.36 -9.32 -1.14
C GLY A 473 13.86 -9.23 -0.85
N GLY A 474 14.24 -8.83 0.36
CA GLY A 474 15.63 -8.87 0.85
C GLY A 474 16.20 -10.29 0.82
N ALA A 475 15.50 -11.25 1.44
CA ALA A 475 15.90 -12.65 1.50
C ALA A 475 16.04 -13.29 0.10
N THR A 476 15.15 -12.95 -0.85
CA THR A 476 15.27 -13.40 -2.24
C THR A 476 16.55 -12.87 -2.90
N ARG A 477 16.93 -11.62 -2.65
CA ARG A 477 18.20 -11.06 -3.17
C ARG A 477 19.42 -11.73 -2.52
N MET A 478 19.35 -12.07 -1.23
CA MET A 478 20.41 -12.82 -0.55
C MET A 478 20.60 -14.20 -1.18
N ALA A 479 19.50 -14.95 -1.40
CA ALA A 479 19.53 -16.25 -2.06
C ALA A 479 20.08 -16.17 -3.49
N ALA A 480 19.69 -15.13 -4.26
CA ALA A 480 20.26 -14.88 -5.58
C ALA A 480 21.77 -14.56 -5.51
N GLY A 481 22.22 -13.85 -4.47
CA GLY A 481 23.65 -13.58 -4.23
C GLY A 481 24.45 -14.85 -3.99
N VAL A 482 23.92 -15.78 -3.18
CA VAL A 482 24.49 -17.12 -2.97
C VAL A 482 24.57 -17.91 -4.28
N ALA A 483 23.53 -17.85 -5.10
CA ALA A 483 23.48 -18.54 -6.39
C ALA A 483 24.36 -17.91 -7.48
N THR A 484 24.89 -16.70 -7.26
CA THR A 484 25.67 -15.95 -8.27
C THR A 484 27.04 -15.49 -7.73
N PRO A 485 27.92 -16.40 -7.30
CA PRO A 485 29.23 -16.04 -6.75
C PRO A 485 30.12 -15.30 -7.77
N PHE A 486 29.95 -15.57 -9.06
CA PHE A 486 30.67 -14.89 -10.15
C PHE A 486 30.33 -13.39 -10.29
N LEU A 487 29.22 -12.93 -9.71
CA LEU A 487 28.87 -11.50 -9.67
C LEU A 487 29.41 -10.78 -8.43
N ARG A 488 30.16 -11.48 -7.56
CA ARG A 488 30.70 -10.92 -6.30
C ARG A 488 31.54 -9.67 -6.52
N GLY A 489 32.39 -9.65 -7.55
CA GLY A 489 33.23 -8.47 -7.86
C GLY A 489 32.40 -7.20 -8.03
N ARG A 490 31.29 -7.28 -8.79
CA ARG A 490 30.36 -6.17 -9.00
C ARG A 490 29.56 -5.83 -7.74
N ARG A 491 29.19 -6.82 -6.93
CA ARG A 491 28.48 -6.58 -5.68
C ARG A 491 29.33 -5.83 -4.66
N ARG A 492 30.62 -6.16 -4.56
CA ARG A 492 31.57 -5.54 -3.61
C ARG A 492 31.80 -4.05 -3.82
N THR A 493 31.55 -3.52 -5.03
CA THR A 493 31.74 -2.10 -5.36
C THR A 493 30.42 -1.41 -5.74
N TRP A 494 29.29 -1.91 -5.22
CA TRP A 494 27.98 -1.38 -5.58
C TRP A 494 27.86 0.13 -5.38
N GLY A 495 27.34 0.82 -6.40
CA GLY A 495 27.13 2.27 -6.37
C GLY A 495 28.38 3.10 -6.69
N LEU A 496 29.50 2.46 -7.01
CA LEU A 496 30.71 3.08 -7.53
C LEU A 496 30.92 2.67 -8.99
N ALA A 497 31.41 3.60 -9.80
CA ALA A 497 31.86 3.29 -11.16
C ALA A 497 33.15 2.45 -11.10
N ALA A 498 33.42 1.67 -12.15
CA ALA A 498 34.59 0.77 -12.18
C ALA A 498 35.93 1.51 -12.11
N ASP A 499 35.94 2.75 -12.59
CA ASP A 499 37.05 3.70 -12.60
C ASP A 499 37.01 4.71 -11.45
N ASP A 500 36.00 4.64 -10.55
CA ASP A 500 35.93 5.55 -9.41
C ASP A 500 37.13 5.28 -8.48
N PRO A 501 37.94 6.29 -8.12
CA PRO A 501 39.04 6.12 -7.18
C PRO A 501 38.61 5.51 -5.84
N ALA A 502 37.35 5.71 -5.42
CA ALA A 502 36.78 5.09 -4.23
C ALA A 502 36.58 3.57 -4.36
N ALA A 503 36.43 3.04 -5.59
CA ALA A 503 36.37 1.61 -5.85
C ALA A 503 37.75 0.95 -5.90
N GLY A 504 38.81 1.75 -6.11
CA GLY A 504 40.20 1.29 -6.15
C GLY A 504 40.66 0.73 -4.81
N ARG A 505 41.44 -0.36 -4.84
CA ARG A 505 42.06 -0.93 -3.62
C ARG A 505 43.11 0.00 -3.02
N ASP A 506 43.70 0.88 -3.83
CA ASP A 506 44.80 1.75 -3.44
C ASP A 506 44.34 2.97 -2.63
N ARG A 507 43.04 3.30 -2.65
CA ARG A 507 42.51 4.37 -1.81
C ARG A 507 42.35 3.89 -0.37
N THR A 508 43.05 4.59 0.53
CA THR A 508 42.98 4.36 1.96
C THR A 508 41.88 5.20 2.60
N TYR A 509 41.12 4.57 3.50
CA TYR A 509 40.14 5.23 4.36
C TYR A 509 40.49 5.08 5.85
N PRO A 510 39.94 5.94 6.74
CA PRO A 510 40.07 5.75 8.18
C PRO A 510 39.68 4.32 8.60
N GLY A 511 40.49 3.70 9.48
CA GLY A 511 40.31 2.33 9.93
C GLY A 511 40.94 1.25 9.03
N ASP A 512 41.33 1.55 7.78
CA ASP A 512 41.94 0.55 6.88
C ASP A 512 43.24 -0.03 7.46
N HIS A 513 43.98 0.73 8.26
CA HIS A 513 45.22 0.30 8.92
C HIS A 513 45.02 -0.74 10.03
N LEU A 514 43.80 -0.88 10.57
CA LEU A 514 43.48 -1.89 11.59
C LEU A 514 43.39 -3.29 10.96
N ILE A 515 43.02 -3.37 9.67
CA ILE A 515 43.01 -4.60 8.88
C ILE A 515 43.68 -4.33 7.52
N PRO A 516 45.03 -4.28 7.49
CA PRO A 516 45.79 -4.00 6.26
C PRO A 516 45.50 -5.02 5.15
N ASP A 517 45.42 -6.29 5.51
CA ASP A 517 45.26 -7.42 4.58
C ASP A 517 43.92 -8.15 4.79
N PRO A 518 42.78 -7.58 4.34
CA PRO A 518 41.48 -8.19 4.57
C PRO A 518 41.28 -9.39 3.65
N ARG A 519 40.85 -10.52 4.23
CA ARG A 519 40.42 -11.70 3.45
C ARG A 519 39.25 -11.39 2.55
N TRP A 520 38.32 -10.55 3.01
CA TRP A 520 37.25 -10.02 2.18
C TRP A 520 36.70 -8.70 2.72
N GLY A 521 35.89 -8.05 1.91
CA GLY A 521 35.28 -6.77 2.25
C GLY A 521 34.49 -6.18 1.08
N PHE A 522 33.78 -5.09 1.32
CA PHE A 522 33.08 -4.33 0.28
C PHE A 522 33.26 -2.83 0.49
N THR A 523 33.02 -2.06 -0.57
CA THR A 523 32.93 -0.61 -0.52
C THR A 523 31.72 -0.22 -1.37
N HIS A 524 30.68 0.25 -0.71
CA HIS A 524 29.46 0.69 -1.34
C HIS A 524 29.31 2.19 -1.22
N ALA A 525 28.63 2.79 -2.18
CA ALA A 525 28.30 4.20 -2.12
C ALA A 525 26.89 4.48 -2.64
N ILE A 526 26.29 5.55 -2.13
CA ILE A 526 25.08 6.13 -2.72
C ILE A 526 25.18 7.65 -2.68
N GLU A 527 24.69 8.30 -3.72
CA GLU A 527 24.60 9.75 -3.75
C GLU A 527 23.25 10.19 -3.17
N ILE A 528 23.29 11.14 -2.24
CA ILE A 528 22.15 11.69 -1.51
C ILE A 528 22.03 13.17 -1.88
N ASN A 529 20.86 13.60 -2.31
CA ASN A 529 20.49 14.97 -2.64
C ASN A 529 20.16 15.78 -1.37
N ALA A 530 21.09 15.77 -0.44
CA ALA A 530 21.06 16.52 0.79
C ALA A 530 22.50 16.93 1.16
N PRO A 531 22.68 18.06 1.85
CA PRO A 531 23.98 18.45 2.36
C PRO A 531 24.39 17.56 3.55
N VAL A 532 25.69 17.54 3.87
CA VAL A 532 26.29 16.66 4.88
C VAL A 532 25.61 16.82 6.25
N GLU A 533 25.26 18.05 6.61
CA GLU A 533 24.65 18.41 7.90
C GLU A 533 23.27 17.78 8.07
N ARG A 534 22.60 17.43 6.97
CA ARG A 534 21.31 16.72 6.99
C ARG A 534 21.49 15.20 6.96
N VAL A 535 22.58 14.69 6.39
CA VAL A 535 22.84 13.25 6.29
C VAL A 535 23.46 12.72 7.58
N TRP A 536 24.45 13.43 8.13
CA TRP A 536 25.24 12.98 9.28
C TRP A 536 24.42 12.58 10.51
N PRO A 537 23.38 13.33 10.93
CA PRO A 537 22.57 12.95 12.07
C PRO A 537 21.89 11.58 11.94
N TRP A 538 21.54 11.15 10.72
CA TRP A 538 21.01 9.81 10.47
C TRP A 538 22.09 8.73 10.56
N VAL A 539 23.30 9.04 10.10
CA VAL A 539 24.42 8.08 10.09
C VAL A 539 24.89 7.80 11.51
N GLN A 540 25.08 8.83 12.34
CA GLN A 540 25.65 8.69 13.68
C GLN A 540 24.76 7.94 14.69
N GLN A 541 23.45 7.84 14.44
CA GLN A 541 22.51 7.16 15.35
C GLN A 541 22.22 5.70 14.96
N VAL A 542 22.92 5.18 13.94
CA VAL A 542 22.82 3.76 13.54
C VAL A 542 23.23 2.86 14.70
N GLY A 543 22.45 1.81 14.95
CA GLY A 543 22.71 0.83 16.01
C GLY A 543 21.44 0.07 16.40
N ALA A 544 21.57 -1.21 16.78
CA ALA A 544 20.43 -2.05 17.14
C ALA A 544 19.70 -1.56 18.40
N ASP A 545 20.45 -0.97 19.33
CA ASP A 545 19.98 -0.33 20.56
C ASP A 545 19.55 1.14 20.38
N ARG A 546 19.75 1.69 19.17
CA ARG A 546 19.47 3.09 18.82
C ARG A 546 18.42 3.17 17.70
N ALA A 547 18.76 3.77 16.56
CA ALA A 547 17.81 4.03 15.48
C ALA A 547 17.56 2.83 14.54
N GLY A 548 18.15 1.67 14.81
CA GLY A 548 18.24 0.55 13.88
C GLY A 548 19.25 0.80 12.75
N PHE A 549 19.19 -0.02 11.70
CA PHE A 549 20.07 0.09 10.53
C PHE A 549 19.37 0.66 9.30
N TYR A 550 18.11 1.11 9.43
CA TYR A 550 17.30 1.59 8.30
C TYR A 550 17.15 0.57 7.16
N SER A 551 17.36 -0.71 7.47
CA SER A 551 17.41 -1.80 6.50
C SER A 551 16.11 -2.62 6.56
N TYR A 552 16.18 -3.95 6.50
CA TYR A 552 15.02 -4.85 6.57
C TYR A 552 14.68 -5.22 8.02
N GLN A 553 13.94 -4.33 8.69
CA GLN A 553 13.55 -4.47 10.10
C GLN A 553 13.02 -5.88 10.46
N TRP A 554 12.16 -6.44 9.61
CA TRP A 554 11.59 -7.76 9.85
C TRP A 554 12.63 -8.89 9.81
N LEU A 555 13.63 -8.82 8.91
CA LEU A 555 14.72 -9.82 8.86
C LEU A 555 15.61 -9.72 10.11
N GLU A 556 15.92 -8.49 10.53
CA GLU A 556 16.71 -8.22 11.75
C GLU A 556 15.97 -8.71 13.00
N ASN A 557 14.66 -8.53 13.05
CA ASN A 557 13.83 -9.01 14.14
C ASN A 557 13.65 -10.54 14.15
N LEU A 558 13.68 -11.18 12.97
CA LEU A 558 13.65 -12.64 12.86
C LEU A 558 14.88 -13.29 13.51
N VAL A 559 16.04 -12.64 13.43
CA VAL A 559 17.30 -13.13 14.02
C VAL A 559 17.51 -12.69 15.46
N GLY A 560 16.68 -11.77 15.98
CA GLY A 560 16.66 -11.42 17.41
C GLY A 560 17.04 -9.99 17.77
N CYS A 561 17.28 -9.09 16.79
CA CYS A 561 17.73 -7.73 17.08
C CYS A 561 16.66 -6.87 17.82
N ARG A 562 15.37 -7.20 17.67
CA ARG A 562 14.21 -6.50 18.29
C ARG A 562 14.17 -4.98 18.03
N ILE A 563 14.70 -4.54 16.90
CA ILE A 563 14.85 -3.14 16.52
C ILE A 563 13.56 -2.54 15.96
N ARG A 564 13.53 -1.21 15.96
CA ARG A 564 12.58 -0.39 15.19
C ARG A 564 13.36 0.72 14.50
N ASN A 565 13.22 0.81 13.19
CA ASN A 565 13.93 1.85 12.44
C ASN A 565 13.33 3.22 12.74
N ALA A 566 14.15 4.13 13.27
CA ALA A 566 13.69 5.47 13.64
C ALA A 566 13.16 6.26 12.44
N GLU A 567 12.15 7.09 12.69
CA GLU A 567 11.57 8.04 11.74
C GLU A 567 11.99 9.48 12.04
N THR A 568 12.60 9.71 13.22
CA THR A 568 13.10 11.02 13.69
C THR A 568 14.57 10.96 14.11
N LEU A 569 15.16 12.13 14.36
CA LEU A 569 16.51 12.27 14.88
C LEU A 569 16.48 12.32 16.40
N HIS A 570 17.35 11.55 17.03
CA HIS A 570 17.49 11.44 18.47
C HIS A 570 18.87 11.96 18.90
N PRO A 571 18.98 13.19 19.44
CA PRO A 571 20.25 13.77 19.87
C PRO A 571 21.01 12.89 20.87
N GLU A 572 20.29 12.14 21.70
CA GLU A 572 20.82 11.21 22.70
C GLU A 572 21.54 9.99 22.09
N TRP A 573 21.38 9.72 20.80
CA TRP A 573 22.00 8.57 20.10
C TRP A 573 23.25 8.93 19.30
N THR A 574 23.85 10.08 19.60
CA THR A 574 25.08 10.53 18.94
C THR A 574 26.22 9.52 19.13
N ALA A 575 26.92 9.20 18.04
CA ALA A 575 28.11 8.36 18.09
C ALA A 575 29.29 9.15 18.68
N GLU A 576 29.98 8.54 19.63
CA GLU A 576 31.14 9.11 20.31
C GLU A 576 32.31 8.13 20.24
N GLU A 577 33.53 8.66 20.15
CA GLU A 577 34.74 7.85 20.16
C GLU A 577 34.90 7.14 21.50
N GLY A 578 35.27 5.86 21.47
CA GLY A 578 35.27 4.98 22.63
C GLY A 578 33.91 4.34 22.94
N GLY A 579 32.82 4.81 22.33
CA GLY A 579 31.49 4.23 22.44
C GLY A 579 31.35 2.88 21.70
N GLU A 580 30.15 2.31 21.74
CA GLU A 580 29.84 1.00 21.16
C GLU A 580 28.75 1.10 20.10
N LEU A 581 28.89 0.28 19.05
CA LEU A 581 27.90 0.02 18.02
C LEU A 581 27.40 -1.41 18.15
N LEU A 582 26.20 -1.58 18.70
CA LEU A 582 25.57 -2.89 18.83
C LEU A 582 24.93 -3.31 17.50
N VAL A 583 25.43 -4.40 16.90
CA VAL A 583 24.85 -4.97 15.67
C VAL A 583 23.79 -6.05 15.95
N HIS A 584 23.96 -6.81 17.03
CA HIS A 584 23.01 -7.82 17.47
C HIS A 584 23.19 -8.06 18.99
N PRO A 585 22.12 -8.24 19.79
CA PRO A 585 22.23 -8.40 21.25
C PRO A 585 23.07 -9.60 21.73
N GLY A 586 23.22 -10.61 20.88
CA GLY A 586 23.98 -11.83 21.16
C GLY A 586 25.40 -11.88 20.60
N VAL A 587 25.93 -10.76 20.07
CA VAL A 587 27.32 -10.69 19.57
C VAL A 587 28.06 -9.53 20.23
N MET A 588 29.39 -9.61 20.26
CA MET A 588 30.23 -8.54 20.79
C MET A 588 29.96 -7.22 20.03
N PRO A 589 29.71 -6.11 20.73
CA PRO A 589 29.54 -4.81 20.08
C PRO A 589 30.83 -4.37 19.39
N LEU A 590 30.70 -3.60 18.32
CA LEU A 590 31.86 -3.00 17.66
C LEU A 590 32.22 -1.72 18.40
N ARG A 591 33.48 -1.55 18.78
CA ARG A 591 33.97 -0.32 19.40
C ARG A 591 34.13 0.79 18.36
N LEU A 592 33.64 1.98 18.66
CA LEU A 592 33.85 3.17 17.84
C LEU A 592 35.26 3.72 18.10
N VAL A 593 36.20 3.39 17.23
CA VAL A 593 37.63 3.73 17.38
C VAL A 593 38.01 5.08 16.81
N THR A 594 37.16 5.64 15.96
CA THR A 594 37.35 6.98 15.40
C THR A 594 35.99 7.56 15.08
N VAL A 595 35.71 8.76 15.59
CA VAL A 595 34.51 9.52 15.20
C VAL A 595 34.92 10.92 14.78
N SER A 596 34.69 11.27 13.52
CA SER A 596 34.86 12.61 12.99
C SER A 596 33.47 13.16 12.62
N PRO A 597 32.84 13.98 13.48
CA PRO A 597 31.51 14.52 13.25
C PRO A 597 31.38 15.18 11.86
N GLY A 598 30.27 14.92 11.19
CA GLY A 598 30.03 15.37 9.81
C GLY A 598 30.86 14.67 8.74
N ARG A 599 31.76 13.74 9.08
CA ARG A 599 32.65 13.10 8.11
C ARG A 599 32.57 11.59 8.14
N SER A 600 32.87 10.95 9.26
CA SER A 600 32.93 9.49 9.31
C SER A 600 32.95 8.96 10.72
N PHE A 601 32.54 7.71 10.91
CA PHE A 601 32.98 6.93 12.05
C PHE A 601 33.41 5.53 11.63
N VAL A 602 34.31 4.96 12.43
CA VAL A 602 34.86 3.60 12.26
C VAL A 602 34.49 2.76 13.46
N ALA A 603 33.77 1.68 13.20
CA ALA A 603 33.47 0.64 14.18
C ALA A 603 34.45 -0.53 13.98
N TYR A 604 35.02 -1.04 15.07
CA TYR A 604 36.05 -2.09 15.06
C TYR A 604 35.72 -3.19 16.07
N VAL A 605 35.96 -4.43 15.69
CA VAL A 605 35.89 -5.59 16.57
C VAL A 605 37.11 -6.47 16.34
N ASP A 606 37.71 -6.95 17.42
CA ASP A 606 38.83 -7.89 17.42
C ASP A 606 38.75 -8.76 18.67
N ASP A 607 38.76 -10.07 18.48
CA ASP A 607 38.86 -11.04 19.58
C ASP A 607 40.33 -11.41 19.75
N GLU A 608 41.10 -10.45 20.27
CA GLU A 608 42.55 -10.58 20.42
C GLU A 608 42.91 -11.77 21.31
N SER A 609 42.16 -11.98 22.40
CA SER A 609 42.37 -13.13 23.29
C SER A 609 42.13 -14.46 22.59
N ALA A 610 41.05 -14.62 21.80
CA ALA A 610 40.86 -15.84 21.02
C ALA A 610 42.00 -16.06 20.01
N ARG A 611 42.50 -14.99 19.38
CA ARG A 611 43.60 -15.05 18.43
C ARG A 611 44.92 -15.45 19.08
N GLU A 612 45.25 -14.90 20.25
CA GLU A 612 46.45 -15.23 21.03
C GLU A 612 46.41 -16.68 21.55
N GLU A 613 45.23 -17.15 21.96
CA GLU A 613 45.02 -18.51 22.44
C GLU A 613 44.88 -19.54 21.31
N GLY A 614 44.95 -19.12 20.03
CA GLY A 614 44.77 -20.00 18.87
C GLY A 614 43.35 -20.55 18.68
N ARG A 615 42.35 -19.95 19.34
CA ARG A 615 40.93 -20.25 19.15
C ARG A 615 40.40 -19.63 17.85
N PRO A 616 39.26 -20.09 17.32
CA PRO A 616 38.61 -19.44 16.18
C PRO A 616 38.33 -17.97 16.47
N TRP A 617 38.75 -17.08 15.56
CA TRP A 617 38.69 -15.63 15.75
C TRP A 617 38.22 -14.93 14.47
N ALA A 618 37.61 -13.76 14.65
CA ALA A 618 37.25 -12.86 13.57
C ALA A 618 37.46 -11.41 14.02
N ARG A 619 38.00 -10.59 13.11
CA ARG A 619 38.11 -9.14 13.30
C ARG A 619 37.51 -8.43 12.10
N ALA A 620 36.86 -7.30 12.35
CA ALA A 620 36.22 -6.53 11.31
C ALA A 620 36.27 -5.03 11.58
N THR A 621 36.40 -4.25 10.51
CA THR A 621 36.17 -2.81 10.52
C THR A 621 34.96 -2.49 9.67
N TRP A 622 34.14 -1.56 10.15
CA TRP A 622 33.03 -1.01 9.40
C TRP A 622 33.09 0.52 9.47
N LEU A 623 33.41 1.13 8.33
CA LEU A 623 33.46 2.57 8.12
C LEU A 623 32.17 3.05 7.48
N LEU A 624 31.57 4.09 8.08
CA LEU A 624 30.53 4.90 7.46
C LEU A 624 31.09 6.31 7.25
N ALA A 625 31.14 6.78 6.00
CA ALA A 625 31.78 8.04 5.63
C ALA A 625 30.92 8.90 4.69
N LEU A 626 31.00 10.21 4.84
CA LEU A 626 30.33 11.22 4.02
C LEU A 626 31.36 12.04 3.27
N GLU A 627 31.22 12.09 1.95
CA GLU A 627 32.02 12.93 1.07
C GLU A 627 31.10 14.00 0.43
N PRO A 628 31.31 15.31 0.70
CA PRO A 628 30.53 16.34 0.04
C PRO A 628 30.90 16.39 -1.45
N LEU A 629 29.91 16.21 -2.33
CA LEU A 629 30.09 16.37 -3.77
C LEU A 629 29.86 17.82 -4.19
N ASN A 630 28.94 18.50 -3.51
CA ASN A 630 28.71 19.94 -3.57
C ASN A 630 27.82 20.38 -2.39
N ALA A 631 27.44 21.66 -2.34
CA ALA A 631 26.62 22.25 -1.27
C ALA A 631 25.22 21.62 -1.07
N ARG A 632 24.73 20.78 -2.00
CA ARG A 632 23.41 20.14 -1.93
C ARG A 632 23.45 18.62 -2.09
N ARG A 633 24.62 18.03 -2.28
CA ARG A 633 24.77 16.61 -2.60
C ARG A 633 25.95 16.00 -1.85
N THR A 634 25.69 14.87 -1.23
CA THR A 634 26.67 14.12 -0.45
C THR A 634 26.74 12.69 -0.96
N ARG A 635 27.94 12.14 -1.08
CA ARG A 635 28.17 10.72 -1.28
C ARG A 635 28.27 10.07 0.10
N PHE A 636 27.40 9.10 0.37
CA PHE A 636 27.47 8.27 1.56
C PHE A 636 28.12 6.94 1.21
N LEU A 637 29.25 6.66 1.85
CA LEU A 637 30.09 5.50 1.63
C LEU A 637 30.05 4.57 2.85
N SER A 638 29.94 3.27 2.58
CA SER A 638 30.05 2.20 3.57
C SER A 638 31.17 1.26 3.15
N ARG A 639 32.15 1.03 4.02
CA ARG A 639 33.28 0.14 3.74
C ARG A 639 33.44 -0.85 4.87
N PHE A 640 33.41 -2.12 4.51
CA PHE A 640 33.57 -3.24 5.44
C PHE A 640 34.81 -4.03 5.07
N ARG A 641 35.64 -4.36 6.06
CA ARG A 641 36.82 -5.22 5.91
C ARG A 641 36.81 -6.25 7.02
N ALA A 642 37.05 -7.50 6.67
CA ALA A 642 37.11 -8.58 7.64
C ALA A 642 38.28 -9.53 7.36
N ASP A 643 38.80 -10.04 8.46
CA ASP A 643 39.83 -11.06 8.52
C ASP A 643 39.46 -12.06 9.62
N SER A 644 39.88 -13.31 9.46
CA SER A 644 39.46 -14.40 10.34
C SER A 644 40.43 -15.57 10.30
N SER A 645 40.29 -16.48 11.25
CA SER A 645 40.97 -17.79 11.23
C SER A 645 40.57 -18.63 10.00
N GLU A 646 41.42 -19.60 9.67
CA GLU A 646 41.25 -20.47 8.48
C GLU A 646 40.36 -21.69 8.69
N ASP A 647 39.88 -21.90 9.91
CA ASP A 647 39.01 -23.03 10.21
C ASP A 647 37.72 -22.95 9.39
N LEU A 648 37.18 -24.11 9.02
CA LEU A 648 36.08 -24.21 8.08
C LEU A 648 34.83 -23.47 8.57
N VAL A 649 34.54 -23.53 9.87
CA VAL A 649 33.35 -22.91 10.47
C VAL A 649 33.45 -21.39 10.40
N THR A 650 34.58 -20.83 10.84
CA THR A 650 34.82 -19.38 10.80
C THR A 650 34.88 -18.88 9.36
N ARG A 651 35.54 -19.60 8.44
CA ARG A 651 35.57 -19.24 7.03
C ARG A 651 34.21 -19.25 6.36
N LEU A 652 33.30 -20.13 6.75
CA LEU A 652 31.94 -20.15 6.21
C LEU A 652 31.09 -19.03 6.81
N THR A 653 31.18 -18.83 8.13
CA THR A 653 30.36 -17.86 8.88
C THR A 653 30.81 -16.41 8.65
N PHE A 654 32.11 -16.16 8.71
CA PHE A 654 32.72 -14.83 8.58
C PHE A 654 33.38 -14.59 7.24
N GLY A 655 33.49 -15.61 6.38
CA GLY A 655 34.00 -15.45 5.03
C GLY A 655 32.90 -15.10 4.01
N PRO A 656 33.30 -14.88 2.76
CA PRO A 656 32.43 -14.24 1.78
C PRO A 656 31.33 -15.19 1.27
N SER A 657 31.37 -16.49 1.53
CA SER A 657 30.39 -17.43 0.95
C SER A 657 28.98 -17.29 1.53
N LEU A 658 28.83 -17.05 2.84
CA LEU A 658 27.53 -16.85 3.48
C LEU A 658 27.31 -15.40 3.92
N LEU A 659 28.36 -14.74 4.43
CA LEU A 659 28.22 -13.40 5.00
C LEU A 659 28.10 -12.30 3.94
N GLU A 660 28.75 -12.44 2.78
CA GLU A 660 28.71 -11.40 1.73
C GLU A 660 27.30 -11.17 1.17
N PRO A 661 26.52 -12.18 0.74
CA PRO A 661 25.18 -11.95 0.22
C PRO A 661 24.24 -11.27 1.22
N ILE A 662 24.38 -11.60 2.50
CA ILE A 662 23.62 -10.97 3.58
C ILE A 662 24.08 -9.52 3.76
N SER A 663 25.38 -9.33 4.02
CA SER A 663 25.95 -8.01 4.34
C SER A 663 25.74 -7.01 3.21
N VAL A 664 25.92 -7.43 1.95
CA VAL A 664 25.68 -6.55 0.79
C VAL A 664 24.23 -6.12 0.69
N VAL A 665 23.28 -7.04 0.87
CA VAL A 665 21.85 -6.71 0.75
C VAL A 665 21.39 -5.81 1.89
N MET A 666 21.87 -6.06 3.11
CA MET A 666 21.57 -5.24 4.30
C MET A 666 22.18 -3.85 4.18
N ASP A 667 23.46 -3.77 3.82
CA ASP A 667 24.18 -2.50 3.67
C ASP A 667 23.58 -1.61 2.58
N GLN A 668 23.26 -2.18 1.41
CA GLN A 668 22.57 -1.44 0.36
C GLN A 668 21.19 -0.94 0.79
N ALA A 669 20.50 -1.69 1.66
CA ALA A 669 19.21 -1.27 2.20
C ALA A 669 19.39 -0.14 3.22
N MET A 670 20.39 -0.22 4.11
CA MET A 670 20.76 0.87 5.02
C MET A 670 21.10 2.16 4.25
N LEU A 671 21.97 2.09 3.24
CA LEU A 671 22.35 3.25 2.43
C LEU A 671 21.13 3.92 1.79
N ARG A 672 20.19 3.12 1.25
CA ARG A 672 18.91 3.63 0.70
C ARG A 672 17.99 4.17 1.79
N GLY A 673 17.95 3.56 2.97
CA GLY A 673 17.13 3.95 4.10
C GLY A 673 17.57 5.30 4.71
N VAL A 674 18.87 5.54 4.78
CA VAL A 674 19.45 6.85 5.14
C VAL A 674 19.14 7.88 4.06
N LYS A 675 19.34 7.55 2.78
CA LYS A 675 18.99 8.43 1.65
C LYS A 675 17.53 8.88 1.70
N GLU A 676 16.59 7.94 1.87
CA GLU A 676 15.16 8.26 1.92
C GLU A 676 14.83 9.27 3.03
N ARG A 677 15.46 9.15 4.20
CA ARG A 677 15.25 10.03 5.34
C ARG A 677 15.91 11.38 5.18
N ALA A 678 17.16 11.41 4.72
CA ALA A 678 17.90 12.64 4.51
C ALA A 678 17.35 13.48 3.34
N GLU A 679 16.77 12.84 2.31
CA GLU A 679 16.13 13.55 1.19
C GLU A 679 14.68 13.95 1.48
N ARG A 680 14.08 13.43 2.55
CA ARG A 680 12.71 13.78 2.93
C ARG A 680 12.67 15.25 3.32
N GLN A 681 12.00 16.05 2.50
CA GLN A 681 11.58 17.39 2.90
C GLN A 681 10.25 17.24 3.66
N PRO A 682 10.14 17.79 4.87
CA PRO A 682 8.83 17.93 5.53
C PRO A 682 7.91 18.71 4.58
N GLY A 683 6.70 18.22 4.34
CA GLY A 683 5.70 19.02 3.63
C GLY A 683 5.37 20.26 4.48
N PRO A 684 5.44 21.49 3.94
CA PRO A 684 5.14 22.67 4.74
C PRO A 684 3.67 22.65 5.17
N LEU A 685 3.38 23.19 6.36
CA LEU A 685 2.08 23.80 6.60
C LEU A 685 1.90 24.89 5.54
N VAL A 686 0.80 24.87 4.81
CA VAL A 686 0.49 25.94 3.85
C VAL A 686 -0.28 27.01 4.63
N PRO A 687 0.32 28.17 4.95
CA PRO A 687 -0.43 29.25 5.57
C PRO A 687 -1.42 29.75 4.51
N ARG A 688 -2.72 29.80 4.84
CA ARG A 688 -3.66 30.51 4.00
C ARG A 688 -3.57 32.01 4.32
N PRO A 689 -3.57 32.90 3.31
CA PRO A 689 -3.70 34.33 3.56
C PRO A 689 -5.00 34.58 4.33
N ARG A 690 -4.94 35.41 5.37
CA ARG A 690 -6.10 35.70 6.22
C ARG A 690 -7.00 36.69 5.49
N PRO A 691 -8.33 36.65 5.72
CA PRO A 691 -9.20 37.75 5.28
C PRO A 691 -8.75 39.05 5.96
N GLY A 692 -8.20 39.99 5.20
CA GLY A 692 -7.74 41.30 5.69
C GLY A 692 -6.23 41.58 5.62
N ASP A 693 -5.42 40.70 5.04
CA ASP A 693 -3.97 40.94 4.83
C ASP A 693 -3.64 41.65 3.48
N ASP A 694 -4.58 42.42 2.91
CA ASP A 694 -4.35 43.32 1.75
C ASP A 694 -4.07 44.77 2.18
#